data_AF-A0A429G2E6-F1
#
_entry.id   AF-A0A429G2E6-F1
#
_cell.length_a   1.000
_cell.length_b   1.000
_cell.length_c   1.000
_cell.angle_alpha   90.00
_cell.angle_beta   90.00
_cell.angle_gamma   90.00
#
_symmetry.space_group_name_H-M   'P 1'
#
loop_
_entity.id
_entity.type
_entity.pdbx_description
1 polymer ?
#
loop_
_entity_poly.entity_id
_entity_poly.type
_entity_poly.pdbx_seq_one_letter_code
_entity_poly.pdbx_strand_id
1 'polypeptide(L)'
;MRISDILKKLDIEPINEESFQILIASLKTILKYAGDIESLMEWDAPVITNFNKLNSDEIKFIKSEVQKTNLSIRECQTRVQKIVPQEKRKKFAVYYTIKQGTNLMASIVEEYLSSRDGKIVLADPFLGSGSTLTTTIERVGAERIEKVWGIEPLPLPALVAYASLIHSMNGKKDAITVIVGDAFEEIPKVSSPFMQSKLSKADIILTNPPFTRWKYLERNYRENILSVAERLGYKKYITRREVSLQTLSMFLCDHILNSGGLLISVLPASTFYTIYGKGYKSLLRERYDIIAMIECRSRASFSEDSGFKEIIIVAIKGSNKRPTAIIGLDNNIEEVAKDITSSNIMHHDIVDLHSLPRFLDINWLALFEENRVRDLIIDIFNQGLKNGTLGYWSEILGKDSIVRGVEIYGPEFFFIPNRYWNIIEEQDNFIKMRGKDRELIINRDFLVRTLRKPSLYSHKIEADVRTFMLSIPQVEIEDLPHDLKEYIRWGSDSGTAKPAMDAYGRFWYSHVHRQIKTKEPFGHVFIPDKVDLLFKNRGVFANYTKERVAASKNFYIVKDEDEARTKILIGWLSSTIFISVLVLLGRKISETWTRFLENDYLELPVINLNKEDETMSEVIGKVDRILTKHLPPLWEQLGEEYRYELDLAIARFIGLENPERVVENLYQLLSNRLYKIQ
;
A
#
# COMPACT_ATOMS: atom_id res chain seq x y z
N MET A 1 -27.62 38.99 -12.61
CA MET A 1 -27.70 37.60 -13.12
C MET A 1 -27.08 36.69 -12.07
N ARG A 2 -27.65 35.51 -11.76
CA ARG A 2 -27.11 34.66 -10.68
C ARG A 2 -26.05 33.70 -11.24
N ILE A 3 -24.81 33.87 -10.80
CA ILE A 3 -23.67 32.98 -11.12
C ILE A 3 -24.02 31.51 -10.90
N SER A 4 -24.83 31.23 -9.86
CA SER A 4 -25.30 29.88 -9.55
C SER A 4 -26.02 29.18 -10.70
N ASP A 5 -26.74 29.93 -11.54
CA ASP A 5 -27.58 29.35 -12.59
C ASP A 5 -26.73 28.94 -13.79
N ILE A 6 -25.69 29.72 -14.11
CA ILE A 6 -24.68 29.38 -15.12
C ILE A 6 -23.94 28.11 -14.71
N LEU A 7 -23.40 28.07 -13.48
CA LEU A 7 -22.63 26.93 -13.00
C LEU A 7 -23.46 25.64 -13.02
N LYS A 8 -24.74 25.69 -12.60
CA LYS A 8 -25.65 24.54 -12.68
C LYS A 8 -25.90 24.06 -14.11
N LYS A 9 -26.12 24.98 -15.05
CA LYS A 9 -26.33 24.62 -16.48
C LYS A 9 -25.12 23.93 -17.08
N LEU A 10 -23.92 24.32 -16.64
CA LEU A 10 -22.65 23.75 -17.08
C LEU A 10 -22.21 22.51 -16.27
N ASP A 11 -23.01 22.08 -15.29
CA ASP A 11 -22.70 20.96 -14.38
C ASP A 11 -21.41 21.17 -13.56
N ILE A 12 -21.11 22.43 -13.23
CA ILE A 12 -19.91 22.81 -12.48
C ILE A 12 -20.19 22.80 -10.99
N GLU A 13 -19.37 22.04 -10.26
CA GLU A 13 -19.35 22.03 -8.80
C GLU A 13 -17.93 22.23 -8.23
N PRO A 14 -17.80 22.87 -7.05
CA PRO A 14 -18.87 23.44 -6.23
C PRO A 14 -19.46 24.74 -6.83
N ILE A 15 -20.71 25.06 -6.50
CA ILE A 15 -21.37 26.28 -6.97
C ILE A 15 -20.92 27.46 -6.10
N ASN A 16 -19.83 28.12 -6.48
CA ASN A 16 -19.28 29.28 -5.77
C ASN A 16 -18.55 30.26 -6.71
N GLU A 17 -18.20 31.42 -6.17
CA GLU A 17 -17.50 32.49 -6.91
C GLU A 17 -16.15 32.02 -7.48
N GLU A 18 -15.38 31.25 -6.71
CA GLU A 18 -14.08 30.77 -7.15
C GLU A 18 -14.17 29.86 -8.38
N SER A 19 -15.16 28.96 -8.42
CA SER A 19 -15.43 28.10 -9.57
C SER A 19 -15.83 28.91 -10.79
N PHE A 20 -16.60 29.99 -10.59
CA PHE A 20 -16.93 30.92 -11.66
C PHE A 20 -15.71 31.68 -12.18
N GLN A 21 -14.83 32.17 -11.30
CA GLN A 21 -13.59 32.83 -11.73
C GLN A 21 -12.67 31.90 -12.53
N ILE A 22 -12.57 30.62 -12.14
CA ILE A 22 -11.81 29.60 -12.89
C ILE A 22 -12.45 29.31 -14.26
N LEU A 23 -13.79 29.20 -14.32
CA LEU A 23 -14.53 29.08 -15.57
C LEU A 23 -14.22 30.25 -16.51
N ILE A 24 -14.32 31.48 -16.01
CA ILE A 24 -14.10 32.70 -16.79
C ILE A 24 -12.65 32.79 -17.29
N ALA A 25 -11.66 32.45 -16.47
CA ALA A 25 -10.25 32.42 -16.89
C ALA A 25 -9.96 31.33 -17.95
N SER A 26 -10.60 30.17 -17.81
CA SER A 26 -10.52 29.09 -18.81
C SER A 26 -11.10 29.53 -20.15
N LEU A 27 -12.27 30.17 -20.12
CA LEU A 27 -12.91 30.73 -21.31
C LEU A 27 -12.08 31.84 -21.94
N LYS A 28 -11.52 32.77 -21.16
CA LYS A 28 -10.63 33.81 -21.67
C LYS A 28 -9.48 33.21 -22.49
N THR A 29 -8.91 32.11 -22.01
CA THR A 29 -7.81 31.40 -22.67
C THR A 29 -8.27 30.75 -23.97
N ILE A 30 -9.41 30.07 -23.97
CA ILE A 30 -9.99 29.43 -25.15
C ILE A 30 -10.35 30.48 -26.22
N LEU A 31 -11.01 31.57 -25.81
CA LEU A 31 -11.47 32.64 -26.68
C LEU A 31 -10.34 33.40 -27.35
N LYS A 32 -9.14 33.41 -26.77
CA LYS A 32 -7.93 33.92 -27.46
C LYS A 32 -7.68 33.23 -28.80
N TYR A 33 -8.10 31.97 -28.95
CA TYR A 33 -7.93 31.17 -30.16
C TYR A 33 -9.23 31.01 -30.96
N ALA A 34 -10.39 31.04 -30.29
CA ALA A 34 -11.71 30.94 -30.95
C ALA A 34 -12.26 32.27 -31.49
N GLY A 35 -11.76 33.41 -31.01
CA GLY A 35 -12.31 34.74 -31.30
C GLY A 35 -13.47 35.08 -30.37
N ASP A 36 -14.61 34.37 -30.51
CA ASP A 36 -15.81 34.59 -29.70
C ASP A 36 -16.49 33.29 -29.24
N ILE A 37 -17.52 33.43 -28.40
CA ILE A 37 -18.23 32.30 -27.77
C ILE A 37 -19.10 31.58 -28.80
N GLU A 38 -19.67 32.30 -29.75
CA GLU A 38 -20.50 31.75 -30.81
C GLU A 38 -19.67 30.81 -31.71
N SER A 39 -18.47 31.24 -32.11
CA SER A 39 -17.50 30.42 -32.85
C SER A 39 -17.06 29.20 -32.04
N LEU A 40 -16.99 29.33 -30.71
CA LEU A 40 -16.66 28.22 -29.83
C LEU A 40 -17.75 27.12 -29.82
N MET A 41 -19.02 27.49 -29.98
CA MET A 41 -20.14 26.54 -30.03
C MET A 41 -20.11 25.67 -31.31
N GLU A 42 -19.40 26.11 -32.35
CA GLU A 42 -19.20 25.35 -33.59
C GLU A 42 -18.03 24.34 -33.50
N TRP A 43 -17.23 24.40 -32.43
CA TRP A 43 -16.10 23.49 -32.27
C TRP A 43 -16.57 22.10 -31.85
N ASP A 44 -16.02 21.05 -32.48
CA ASP A 44 -16.25 19.66 -32.07
C ASP A 44 -15.43 19.29 -30.82
N ALA A 45 -15.71 19.96 -29.69
CA ALA A 45 -15.03 19.77 -28.41
C ALA A 45 -16.00 19.19 -27.36
N PRO A 46 -15.88 17.91 -26.97
CA PRO A 46 -16.81 17.26 -26.03
C PRO A 46 -16.99 18.01 -24.70
N VAL A 47 -15.91 18.62 -24.20
CA VAL A 47 -15.89 19.41 -22.95
C VAL A 47 -16.74 20.69 -22.99
N ILE A 48 -17.14 21.17 -24.17
CA ILE A 48 -17.86 22.44 -24.36
C ILE A 48 -19.35 22.22 -24.67
N THR A 49 -19.79 20.98 -24.79
CA THR A 49 -21.18 20.63 -25.20
C THR A 49 -22.27 21.25 -24.33
N ASN A 50 -22.02 21.45 -23.03
CA ASN A 50 -22.98 22.08 -22.11
C ASN A 50 -23.17 23.59 -22.33
N PHE A 51 -22.29 24.28 -23.07
CA PHE A 51 -22.42 25.72 -23.33
C PHE A 51 -23.65 26.05 -24.17
N ASN A 52 -24.15 25.09 -24.95
CA ASN A 52 -25.41 25.20 -25.69
C ASN A 52 -26.65 25.39 -24.80
N LYS A 53 -26.53 25.18 -23.49
CA LYS A 53 -27.61 25.38 -22.50
C LYS A 53 -27.72 26.83 -22.01
N LEU A 54 -26.76 27.69 -22.34
CA LEU A 54 -26.74 29.09 -21.92
C LEU A 54 -27.63 29.95 -22.81
N ASN A 55 -28.34 30.92 -22.23
CA ASN A 55 -29.13 31.89 -22.99
C ASN A 55 -28.29 33.12 -23.40
N SER A 56 -28.86 33.98 -24.25
CA SER A 56 -28.17 35.16 -24.78
C SER A 56 -27.69 36.14 -23.70
N ASP A 57 -28.47 36.35 -22.65
CA ASP A 57 -28.12 37.24 -21.55
C ASP A 57 -26.97 36.66 -20.72
N GLU A 58 -26.96 35.34 -20.53
CA GLU A 58 -25.89 34.61 -19.86
C GLU A 58 -24.58 34.67 -20.63
N ILE A 59 -24.63 34.48 -21.94
CA ILE A 59 -23.46 34.62 -22.83
C ILE A 59 -22.92 36.05 -22.76
N LYS A 60 -23.79 37.07 -22.83
CA LYS A 60 -23.38 38.48 -22.73
C LYS A 60 -22.73 38.80 -21.39
N PHE A 61 -23.27 38.26 -20.29
CA PHE A 61 -22.67 38.40 -18.96
C PHE A 61 -21.28 37.75 -18.90
N ILE A 62 -21.14 36.50 -19.35
CA ILE A 62 -19.85 35.80 -19.40
C ILE A 62 -18.83 36.59 -20.21
N LYS A 63 -19.20 37.10 -21.40
CA LYS A 63 -18.33 37.96 -22.23
C LYS A 63 -17.82 39.18 -21.45
N SER A 64 -18.69 39.82 -20.67
CA SER A 64 -18.31 40.98 -19.86
C SER A 64 -17.35 40.62 -18.72
N GLU A 65 -17.48 39.44 -18.13
CA GLU A 65 -16.61 38.97 -17.04
C GLU A 65 -15.25 38.47 -17.55
N VAL A 66 -15.21 37.85 -18.74
CA VAL A 66 -13.97 37.43 -19.42
C VAL A 66 -12.99 38.59 -19.60
N GLN A 67 -13.48 39.80 -19.85
CA GLN A 67 -12.64 40.99 -20.00
C GLN A 67 -12.06 41.51 -18.67
N LYS A 68 -12.68 41.14 -17.53
CA LYS A 68 -12.31 41.63 -16.20
C LYS A 68 -11.33 40.71 -15.48
N THR A 69 -11.28 39.42 -15.84
CA THR A 69 -10.40 38.47 -15.14
C THR A 69 -8.92 38.67 -15.50
N ASN A 70 -8.05 38.62 -14.49
CA ASN A 70 -6.59 38.60 -14.62
C ASN A 70 -5.97 37.24 -14.24
N LEU A 71 -6.81 36.26 -13.89
CA LEU A 71 -6.35 34.95 -13.46
C LEU A 71 -5.75 34.18 -14.65
N SER A 72 -4.54 33.66 -14.49
CA SER A 72 -3.88 32.89 -15.55
C SER A 72 -4.39 31.44 -15.59
N ILE A 73 -4.33 30.81 -16.76
CA ILE A 73 -4.73 29.40 -16.91
C ILE A 73 -3.85 28.46 -16.08
N ARG A 74 -2.55 28.78 -15.96
CA ARG A 74 -1.60 28.02 -15.12
C ARG A 74 -1.97 28.06 -13.64
N GLU A 75 -2.40 29.22 -13.14
CA GLU A 75 -2.93 29.32 -11.77
C GLU A 75 -4.23 28.53 -11.62
N CYS A 76 -5.11 28.55 -12.62
CA CYS A 76 -6.35 27.77 -12.63
C CYS A 76 -6.08 26.26 -12.50
N GLN A 77 -5.05 25.73 -13.18
CA GLN A 77 -4.65 24.32 -13.06
C GLN A 77 -4.35 23.91 -11.63
N THR A 78 -3.89 24.84 -10.77
CA THR A 78 -3.63 24.58 -9.34
C THR A 78 -4.84 24.91 -8.46
N ARG A 79 -5.58 25.98 -8.74
CA ARG A 79 -6.72 26.40 -7.91
C ARG A 79 -7.91 25.46 -8.04
N VAL A 80 -8.21 24.98 -9.24
CA VAL A 80 -9.33 24.05 -9.51
C VAL A 80 -9.24 22.79 -8.65
N GLN A 81 -8.02 22.41 -8.28
CA GLN A 81 -7.72 21.26 -7.47
C GLN A 81 -8.20 21.41 -6.01
N LYS A 82 -8.12 22.64 -5.49
CA LYS A 82 -8.41 22.96 -4.08
C LYS A 82 -9.89 23.19 -3.82
N ILE A 83 -10.69 23.48 -4.85
CA ILE A 83 -12.12 23.76 -4.72
C ILE A 83 -12.99 22.50 -4.72
N VAL A 84 -12.52 21.37 -5.24
CA VAL A 84 -13.30 20.13 -5.23
C VAL A 84 -13.61 19.73 -3.77
N PRO A 85 -14.85 19.46 -3.37
CA PRO A 85 -15.17 19.11 -1.97
C PRO A 85 -14.39 17.88 -1.49
N GLN A 86 -14.01 17.84 -0.21
CA GLN A 86 -13.18 16.75 0.34
C GLN A 86 -13.84 15.37 0.18
N GLU A 87 -15.16 15.28 0.29
CA GLU A 87 -15.92 14.04 0.06
C GLU A 87 -15.82 13.56 -1.38
N LYS A 88 -15.94 14.48 -2.36
CA LYS A 88 -15.73 14.18 -3.78
C LYS A 88 -14.27 13.83 -4.08
N ARG A 89 -13.30 14.54 -3.48
CA ARG A 89 -11.87 14.18 -3.58
C ARG A 89 -11.60 12.77 -3.08
N LYS A 90 -12.22 12.33 -1.98
CA LYS A 90 -12.11 10.95 -1.48
C LYS A 90 -12.82 9.92 -2.38
N LYS A 91 -13.97 10.28 -2.97
CA LYS A 91 -14.75 9.41 -3.86
C LYS A 91 -14.03 9.17 -5.20
N PHE A 92 -13.56 10.24 -5.83
CA PHE A 92 -12.85 10.20 -7.12
C PHE A 92 -11.33 10.03 -6.98
N ALA A 93 -10.81 10.05 -5.76
CA ALA A 93 -9.39 9.94 -5.44
C ALA A 93 -8.50 10.89 -6.23
N VAL A 94 -8.92 12.16 -6.30
CA VAL A 94 -8.22 13.18 -7.08
C VAL A 94 -7.04 13.70 -6.26
N TYR A 95 -5.86 13.15 -6.55
CA TYR A 95 -4.57 13.61 -6.04
C TYR A 95 -3.76 14.16 -7.21
N TYR A 96 -3.02 15.25 -6.97
CA TYR A 96 -2.41 16.01 -8.05
C TYR A 96 -0.91 16.02 -7.95
N THR A 97 -0.24 15.72 -9.06
CA THR A 97 1.21 15.62 -9.12
C THR A 97 1.88 16.98 -8.88
N ILE A 98 2.84 17.03 -7.97
CA ILE A 98 3.66 18.20 -7.65
C ILE A 98 4.55 18.56 -8.84
N LYS A 99 4.97 19.83 -8.90
CA LYS A 99 5.82 20.35 -9.97
C LYS A 99 7.11 19.54 -10.21
N GLN A 100 7.73 19.04 -9.14
CA GLN A 100 8.92 18.19 -9.25
C GLN A 100 8.63 16.91 -10.04
N GLY A 101 7.49 16.26 -9.76
CA GLY A 101 7.05 15.05 -10.46
C GLY A 101 6.69 15.32 -11.91
N THR A 102 5.89 16.36 -12.20
CA THR A 102 5.51 16.70 -13.59
C THR A 102 6.72 17.10 -14.44
N ASN A 103 7.67 17.84 -13.86
CA ASN A 103 8.91 18.21 -14.55
C ASN A 103 9.75 16.97 -14.86
N LEU A 104 9.91 16.03 -13.92
CA LEU A 104 10.64 14.79 -14.16
C LEU A 104 10.00 13.97 -15.29
N MET A 105 8.67 13.78 -15.24
CA MET A 105 7.94 13.07 -16.28
C MET A 105 8.15 13.72 -17.67
N ALA A 106 8.06 15.05 -17.76
CA ALA A 106 8.29 15.79 -18.99
C ALA A 106 9.74 15.64 -19.51
N SER A 107 10.73 15.67 -18.61
CA SER A 107 12.16 15.50 -18.95
C SER A 107 12.44 14.12 -19.53
N ILE A 108 11.87 13.08 -18.92
CA ILE A 108 12.01 11.70 -19.42
C ILE A 108 11.40 11.58 -20.82
N VAL A 109 10.27 12.25 -21.09
CA VAL A 109 9.66 12.24 -22.42
C VAL A 109 10.51 12.97 -23.44
N GLU A 110 11.06 14.13 -23.11
CA GLU A 110 11.98 14.87 -23.99
C GLU A 110 13.16 13.99 -24.40
N GLU A 111 13.82 13.37 -23.43
CA GLU A 111 14.95 12.46 -23.68
C GLU A 111 14.54 11.19 -24.44
N TYR A 112 13.35 10.66 -24.16
CA TYR A 112 12.80 9.52 -24.90
C TYR A 112 12.54 9.84 -26.39
N LEU A 113 12.24 11.10 -26.70
CA LEU A 113 11.99 11.58 -28.06
C LEU A 113 13.24 12.12 -28.77
N SER A 114 14.34 12.38 -28.06
CA SER A 114 15.58 12.93 -28.63
C SER A 114 16.19 12.02 -29.71
N SER A 115 15.96 10.71 -29.60
CA SER A 115 16.43 9.67 -30.53
C SER A 115 15.35 9.12 -31.47
N ARG A 116 14.16 9.74 -31.50
CA ARG A 116 13.03 9.28 -32.31
C ARG A 116 12.50 10.41 -33.19
N ASP A 117 12.31 10.09 -34.46
CA ASP A 117 11.62 10.97 -35.39
C ASP A 117 10.11 10.73 -35.39
N GLY A 118 9.36 11.75 -35.80
CA GLY A 118 7.92 11.69 -35.95
C GLY A 118 7.15 12.43 -34.86
N LYS A 119 5.85 12.57 -35.13
CA LYS A 119 4.88 13.10 -34.18
C LYS A 119 4.32 11.96 -33.34
N ILE A 120 3.88 12.27 -32.13
CA ILE A 120 3.37 11.28 -31.17
C ILE A 120 1.95 11.58 -30.73
N VAL A 121 1.25 10.54 -30.28
CA VAL A 121 0.00 10.64 -29.55
C VAL A 121 0.27 10.59 -28.04
N LEU A 122 -0.08 11.67 -27.34
CA LEU A 122 0.07 11.80 -25.90
C LEU A 122 -1.28 11.61 -25.20
N ALA A 123 -1.32 10.86 -24.09
CA ALA A 123 -2.56 10.65 -23.36
C ALA A 123 -2.43 10.65 -21.83
N ASP A 124 -3.48 11.09 -21.15
CA ASP A 124 -3.72 10.85 -19.73
C ASP A 124 -5.18 10.40 -19.51
N PRO A 125 -5.42 9.10 -19.28
CA PRO A 125 -6.76 8.57 -19.00
C PRO A 125 -7.42 9.12 -17.74
N PHE A 126 -6.64 9.76 -16.86
CA PHE A 126 -7.08 10.30 -15.57
C PHE A 126 -6.58 11.75 -15.44
N LEU A 127 -7.00 12.59 -16.39
CA LEU A 127 -6.36 13.84 -16.80
C LEU A 127 -6.23 14.90 -15.68
N GLY A 128 -7.19 14.96 -14.75
CA GLY A 128 -7.25 16.05 -13.77
C GLY A 128 -7.34 17.42 -14.46
N SER A 129 -6.50 18.36 -14.03
CA SER A 129 -6.37 19.68 -14.68
C SER A 129 -5.37 19.72 -15.85
N GLY A 130 -4.88 18.56 -16.30
CA GLY A 130 -4.01 18.41 -17.47
C GLY A 130 -2.55 18.84 -17.26
N SER A 131 -2.11 19.10 -16.03
CA SER A 131 -0.77 19.64 -15.74
C SER A 131 0.37 18.78 -16.27
N THR A 132 0.24 17.46 -16.18
CA THR A 132 1.25 16.51 -16.68
C THR A 132 1.43 16.61 -18.19
N LEU A 133 0.32 16.67 -18.94
CA LEU A 133 0.35 16.77 -20.39
C LEU A 133 0.83 18.15 -20.83
N THR A 134 0.35 19.23 -20.22
CA THR A 134 0.74 20.60 -20.60
C THR A 134 2.21 20.86 -20.34
N THR A 135 2.73 20.43 -19.17
CA THR A 135 4.16 20.54 -18.85
C THR A 135 5.02 19.80 -19.87
N THR A 136 4.56 18.64 -20.33
CA THR A 136 5.26 17.86 -21.36
C THR A 136 5.25 18.57 -22.71
N ILE A 137 4.09 19.05 -23.16
CA ILE A 137 3.95 19.75 -24.44
C ILE A 137 4.79 21.03 -24.48
N GLU A 138 4.79 21.80 -23.39
CA GLU A 138 5.61 23.01 -23.25
C GLU A 138 7.11 22.72 -23.37
N ARG A 139 7.53 21.52 -22.98
CA ARG A 139 8.92 21.09 -23.00
C ARG A 139 9.34 20.53 -24.36
N VAL A 140 8.54 19.63 -24.94
CA VAL A 140 8.89 18.93 -26.19
C VAL A 140 8.45 19.67 -27.46
N GLY A 141 7.58 20.67 -27.32
CA GLY A 141 7.04 21.45 -28.43
C GLY A 141 5.77 20.87 -29.05
N ALA A 142 4.81 21.75 -29.37
CA ALA A 142 3.51 21.39 -29.95
C ALA A 142 3.59 20.83 -31.38
N GLU A 143 4.72 20.98 -32.06
CA GLU A 143 5.02 20.42 -33.37
C GLU A 143 5.31 18.92 -33.33
N ARG A 144 5.79 18.42 -32.19
CA ARG A 144 6.03 16.98 -31.95
C ARG A 144 4.76 16.21 -31.60
N ILE A 145 3.65 16.91 -31.36
CA ILE A 145 2.39 16.30 -30.94
C ILE A 145 1.45 16.18 -32.13
N GLU A 146 1.08 14.95 -32.49
CA GLU A 146 0.04 14.66 -33.48
C GLU A 146 -1.34 14.86 -32.86
N LYS A 147 -1.55 14.23 -31.70
CA LYS A 147 -2.80 14.27 -30.95
C LYS A 147 -2.51 14.20 -29.46
N VAL A 148 -3.29 14.93 -28.67
CA VAL A 148 -3.29 14.85 -27.21
C VAL A 148 -4.70 14.63 -26.71
N TRP A 149 -4.88 13.68 -25.80
CA TRP A 149 -6.20 13.44 -25.24
C TRP A 149 -6.20 13.03 -23.77
N GLY A 150 -7.33 13.24 -23.11
CA GLY A 150 -7.53 12.76 -21.74
C GLY A 150 -8.99 12.73 -21.33
N ILE A 151 -9.26 12.06 -20.22
CA ILE A 151 -10.60 11.87 -19.67
C ILE A 151 -10.60 12.37 -18.23
N GLU A 152 -11.61 13.17 -17.87
CA GLU A 152 -11.77 13.72 -16.53
C GLU A 152 -13.26 13.71 -16.15
N PRO A 153 -13.67 13.09 -15.04
CA PRO A 153 -15.08 13.00 -14.67
C PRO A 153 -15.72 14.35 -14.28
N LEU A 154 -14.93 15.33 -13.84
CA LEU A 154 -15.44 16.62 -13.38
C LEU A 154 -15.39 17.70 -14.49
N PRO A 155 -16.52 18.36 -14.83
CA PRO A 155 -16.58 19.32 -15.94
C PRO A 155 -15.61 20.50 -15.82
N LEU A 156 -15.44 21.09 -14.63
CA LEU A 156 -14.57 22.25 -14.45
C LEU A 156 -13.07 21.91 -14.56
N PRO A 157 -12.53 20.88 -13.87
CA PRO A 157 -11.17 20.39 -14.13
C PRO A 157 -10.92 20.03 -15.59
N ALA A 158 -11.87 19.36 -16.25
CA ALA A 158 -11.76 19.03 -17.67
C ALA A 158 -11.66 20.28 -18.57
N LEU A 159 -12.47 21.31 -18.28
CA LEU A 159 -12.43 22.58 -19.01
C LEU A 159 -11.10 23.30 -18.81
N VAL A 160 -10.58 23.31 -17.58
CA VAL A 160 -9.25 23.87 -17.27
C VAL A 160 -8.17 23.11 -18.03
N ALA A 161 -8.24 21.77 -18.07
CA ALA A 161 -7.30 20.95 -18.83
C ALA A 161 -7.36 21.27 -20.33
N TYR A 162 -8.56 21.36 -20.92
CA TYR A 162 -8.73 21.72 -22.32
C TYR A 162 -8.18 23.12 -22.65
N ALA A 163 -8.51 24.12 -21.82
CA ALA A 163 -8.00 25.48 -21.96
C ALA A 163 -6.47 25.57 -21.84
N SER A 164 -5.87 24.73 -20.98
CA SER A 164 -4.43 24.66 -20.83
C SER A 164 -3.77 23.96 -22.03
N LEU A 165 -4.35 22.84 -22.50
CA LEU A 165 -3.87 22.11 -23.67
C LEU A 165 -3.92 22.95 -24.93
N ILE A 166 -5.01 23.70 -25.18
CA ILE A 166 -5.10 24.56 -26.37
C ILE A 166 -4.07 25.68 -26.34
N HIS A 167 -3.76 26.20 -25.15
CA HIS A 167 -2.70 27.18 -24.98
C HIS A 167 -1.33 26.58 -25.30
N SER A 168 -0.96 25.45 -24.69
CA SER A 168 0.32 24.77 -24.91
C SER A 168 0.47 24.24 -26.35
N MET A 169 -0.64 23.89 -27.01
CA MET A 169 -0.67 23.44 -28.40
C MET A 169 -0.73 24.57 -29.43
N ASN A 170 -0.57 25.83 -29.01
CA ASN A 170 -0.61 27.01 -29.89
C ASN A 170 -1.91 27.10 -30.72
N GLY A 171 -3.06 26.73 -30.14
CA GLY A 171 -4.37 26.84 -30.80
C GLY A 171 -4.74 25.69 -31.72
N LYS A 172 -3.94 24.62 -31.83
CA LYS A 172 -4.23 23.43 -32.66
C LYS A 172 -5.37 22.57 -32.08
N LYS A 173 -6.60 23.10 -32.09
CA LYS A 173 -7.78 22.49 -31.47
C LYS A 173 -8.10 21.08 -31.99
N ASP A 174 -7.88 20.82 -33.29
CA ASP A 174 -8.24 19.54 -33.92
C ASP A 174 -7.34 18.38 -33.45
N ALA A 175 -6.20 18.71 -32.85
CA ALA A 175 -5.29 17.75 -32.23
C ALA A 175 -5.63 17.46 -30.76
N ILE A 176 -6.66 18.07 -30.17
CA ILE A 176 -6.96 17.99 -28.74
C ILE A 176 -8.30 17.28 -28.54
N THR A 177 -8.35 16.31 -27.63
CA THR A 177 -9.60 15.67 -27.22
C THR A 177 -9.66 15.53 -25.70
N VAL A 178 -10.54 16.30 -25.05
CA VAL A 178 -10.82 16.15 -23.62
C VAL A 178 -12.27 15.69 -23.46
N ILE A 179 -12.46 14.54 -22.81
CA ILE A 179 -13.77 13.96 -22.54
C ILE A 179 -14.13 14.17 -21.06
N VAL A 180 -15.34 14.69 -20.83
CA VAL A 180 -15.93 14.75 -19.49
C VAL A 180 -16.64 13.42 -19.24
N GLY A 181 -16.09 12.55 -18.39
CA GLY A 181 -16.67 11.23 -18.16
C GLY A 181 -15.80 10.27 -17.35
N ASP A 182 -16.25 9.01 -17.26
CA ASP A 182 -15.53 7.95 -16.57
C ASP A 182 -14.65 7.16 -17.57
N ALA A 183 -13.34 7.07 -17.29
CA ALA A 183 -12.40 6.31 -18.08
C ALA A 183 -12.78 4.83 -18.23
N PHE A 184 -13.40 4.22 -17.22
CA PHE A 184 -13.87 2.83 -17.26
C PHE A 184 -15.08 2.62 -18.19
N GLU A 185 -15.76 3.70 -18.57
CA GLU A 185 -16.87 3.66 -19.54
C GLU A 185 -16.40 4.06 -20.95
N GLU A 186 -15.52 5.06 -21.06
CA GLU A 186 -15.07 5.61 -22.34
C GLU A 186 -14.00 4.76 -23.02
N ILE A 187 -13.01 4.24 -22.27
CA ILE A 187 -11.90 3.46 -22.87
C ILE A 187 -12.37 2.16 -23.53
N PRO A 188 -13.30 1.38 -22.97
CA PRO A 188 -13.79 0.18 -23.64
C PRO A 188 -14.39 0.44 -25.02
N LYS A 189 -14.88 1.66 -25.30
CA LYS A 189 -15.41 2.05 -26.61
C LYS A 189 -14.31 2.17 -27.68
N VAL A 190 -13.06 2.43 -27.29
CA VAL A 190 -11.89 2.59 -28.19
C VAL A 190 -11.64 1.35 -29.04
N SER A 191 -11.94 0.17 -28.51
CA SER A 191 -11.72 -1.11 -29.22
C SER A 191 -12.99 -1.76 -29.72
N SER A 192 -14.13 -1.07 -29.60
CA SER A 192 -15.41 -1.59 -30.08
C SER A 192 -15.53 -1.35 -31.58
N PRO A 193 -15.66 -2.40 -32.42
CA PRO A 193 -15.88 -2.23 -33.86
C PRO A 193 -17.25 -1.61 -34.18
N PHE A 194 -18.16 -1.55 -33.21
CA PHE A 194 -19.53 -1.05 -33.36
C PHE A 194 -19.71 0.39 -32.85
N MET A 195 -18.70 0.98 -32.21
CA MET A 195 -18.76 2.34 -31.66
C MET A 195 -17.65 3.19 -32.27
N GLN A 196 -17.98 4.32 -32.89
CA GLN A 196 -16.97 5.30 -33.28
C GLN A 196 -16.42 5.97 -32.02
N SER A 197 -15.18 5.65 -31.65
CA SER A 197 -14.49 6.33 -30.56
C SER A 197 -13.72 7.55 -31.09
N LYS A 198 -13.82 8.67 -30.37
CA LYS A 198 -12.99 9.86 -30.64
C LYS A 198 -11.55 9.69 -30.17
N LEU A 199 -11.28 8.69 -29.33
CA LEU A 199 -9.95 8.43 -28.77
C LEU A 199 -9.18 7.44 -29.63
N SER A 200 -7.88 7.66 -29.75
CA SER A 200 -6.93 6.75 -30.39
C SER A 200 -6.05 6.09 -29.34
N LYS A 201 -5.35 5.02 -29.71
CA LYS A 201 -4.23 4.53 -28.91
C LYS A 201 -3.15 5.61 -28.77
N ALA A 202 -2.37 5.50 -27.70
CA ALA A 202 -1.34 6.47 -27.36
C ALA A 202 0.06 5.87 -27.49
N ASP A 203 1.03 6.70 -27.86
CA ASP A 203 2.45 6.35 -27.88
C ASP A 203 3.10 6.64 -26.52
N ILE A 204 2.59 7.65 -25.81
CA ILE A 204 3.05 8.02 -24.48
C ILE A 204 1.84 8.23 -23.57
N ILE A 205 1.85 7.56 -22.42
CA ILE A 205 0.91 7.80 -21.32
C ILE A 205 1.65 8.35 -20.12
N LEU A 206 1.18 9.49 -19.62
CA LEU A 206 1.67 10.13 -18.41
C LEU A 206 0.48 10.30 -17.48
N THR A 207 0.47 9.64 -16.31
CA THR A 207 -0.76 9.62 -15.50
C THR A 207 -0.52 9.46 -13.99
N ASN A 208 -1.39 10.07 -13.19
CA ASN A 208 -1.52 9.83 -11.76
C ASN A 208 -2.92 9.25 -11.51
N PRO A 209 -3.09 7.91 -11.63
CA PRO A 209 -4.40 7.29 -11.59
C PRO A 209 -5.04 7.40 -10.21
N PRO A 210 -6.39 7.34 -10.12
CA PRO A 210 -7.11 7.50 -8.88
C PRO A 210 -6.78 6.38 -7.87
N PHE A 211 -6.45 6.78 -6.64
CA PHE A 211 -6.20 5.88 -5.51
C PHE A 211 -7.30 5.93 -4.43
N THR A 212 -8.20 4.95 -4.42
CA THR A 212 -9.17 4.78 -3.33
C THR A 212 -9.20 3.37 -2.77
N ARG A 213 -9.62 3.23 -1.51
CA ARG A 213 -9.82 1.90 -0.92
C ARG A 213 -11.08 1.27 -1.50
N TRP A 214 -10.97 0.02 -1.92
CA TRP A 214 -12.06 -0.76 -2.52
C TRP A 214 -13.42 -0.61 -1.82
N LYS A 215 -13.41 -0.60 -0.48
CA LYS A 215 -14.62 -0.49 0.35
C LYS A 215 -15.39 0.84 0.22
N TYR A 216 -14.77 1.90 -0.30
CA TYR A 216 -15.41 3.21 -0.47
C TYR A 216 -16.15 3.35 -1.80
N LEU A 217 -15.87 2.47 -2.77
CA LEU A 217 -16.61 2.45 -4.03
C LEU A 217 -18.01 1.85 -3.82
N GLU A 218 -19.00 2.27 -4.58
CA GLU A 218 -20.33 1.65 -4.53
C GLU A 218 -20.27 0.22 -5.10
N ARG A 219 -21.09 -0.71 -4.58
CA ARG A 219 -21.01 -2.13 -4.95
C ARG A 219 -21.23 -2.36 -6.45
N ASN A 220 -22.25 -1.74 -7.03
CA ASN A 220 -22.55 -1.88 -8.45
C ASN A 220 -21.41 -1.36 -9.34
N TYR A 221 -20.77 -0.27 -8.92
CA TYR A 221 -19.61 0.28 -9.61
C TYR A 221 -18.41 -0.67 -9.56
N ARG A 222 -18.13 -1.27 -8.39
CA ARG A 222 -17.09 -2.29 -8.22
C ARG A 222 -17.28 -3.49 -9.14
N GLU A 223 -18.50 -3.99 -9.24
CA GLU A 223 -18.84 -5.13 -10.11
C GLU A 223 -18.68 -4.76 -11.59
N ASN A 224 -19.05 -3.54 -11.99
CA ASN A 224 -18.86 -3.02 -13.35
C ASN A 224 -17.38 -2.92 -13.74
N ILE A 225 -16.55 -2.23 -12.96
CA ILE A 225 -15.13 -2.03 -13.30
C ILE A 225 -14.34 -3.35 -13.35
N LEU A 226 -14.72 -4.36 -12.55
CA LEU A 226 -14.16 -5.71 -12.66
C LEU A 226 -14.57 -6.39 -13.96
N SER A 227 -15.86 -6.33 -14.32
CA SER A 227 -16.37 -6.87 -15.58
C SER A 227 -15.69 -6.23 -16.79
N VAL A 228 -15.46 -4.92 -16.75
CA VAL A 228 -14.70 -4.19 -17.78
C VAL A 228 -13.28 -4.77 -17.90
N ALA A 229 -12.54 -4.88 -16.80
CA ALA A 229 -11.18 -5.43 -16.82
C ALA A 229 -11.13 -6.87 -17.33
N GLU A 230 -12.10 -7.71 -16.95
CA GLU A 230 -12.21 -9.10 -17.44
C GLU A 230 -12.46 -9.14 -18.95
N ARG A 231 -13.41 -8.34 -19.46
CA ARG A 231 -13.74 -8.24 -20.89
C ARG A 231 -12.57 -7.73 -21.73
N LEU A 232 -11.73 -6.86 -21.16
CA LEU A 232 -10.50 -6.38 -21.79
C LEU A 232 -9.33 -7.40 -21.70
N GLY A 233 -9.54 -8.58 -21.09
CA GLY A 233 -8.56 -9.66 -21.06
C GLY A 233 -7.62 -9.67 -19.85
N TYR A 234 -7.91 -8.89 -18.80
CA TYR A 234 -7.06 -8.76 -17.62
C TYR A 234 -7.42 -9.70 -16.46
N LYS A 235 -8.36 -10.63 -16.67
CA LYS A 235 -8.84 -11.57 -15.65
C LYS A 235 -7.71 -12.32 -14.93
N LYS A 236 -6.66 -12.74 -15.66
CA LYS A 236 -5.51 -13.47 -15.08
C LYS A 236 -4.70 -12.65 -14.06
N TYR A 237 -4.76 -11.32 -14.11
CA TYR A 237 -4.07 -10.44 -13.19
C TYR A 237 -4.95 -10.05 -11.98
N ILE A 238 -6.24 -10.41 -11.99
CA ILE A 238 -7.14 -10.19 -10.86
C ILE A 238 -6.94 -11.32 -9.85
N THR A 239 -5.96 -11.14 -8.97
CA THR A 239 -5.58 -12.15 -7.96
C THR A 239 -6.57 -12.27 -6.80
N ARG A 240 -7.38 -11.22 -6.55
CA ARG A 240 -8.45 -11.17 -5.55
C ARG A 240 -9.56 -10.27 -6.07
N ARG A 241 -10.81 -10.47 -5.62
CA ARG A 241 -11.94 -9.59 -5.98
C ARG A 241 -11.83 -8.18 -5.39
N GLU A 242 -11.16 -8.02 -4.25
CA GLU A 242 -10.88 -6.70 -3.67
C GLU A 242 -9.65 -6.06 -4.31
N VAL A 243 -9.71 -5.77 -5.61
CA VAL A 243 -8.61 -5.11 -6.32
C VAL A 243 -8.54 -3.64 -5.91
N SER A 244 -7.36 -3.04 -6.00
CA SER A 244 -7.19 -1.61 -5.80
C SER A 244 -7.56 -0.82 -7.06
N LEU A 245 -8.23 0.34 -6.94
CA LEU A 245 -8.71 1.10 -8.12
C LEU A 245 -7.56 1.45 -9.07
N GLN A 246 -6.40 1.83 -8.53
CA GLN A 246 -5.22 2.14 -9.32
C GLN A 246 -4.74 0.95 -10.16
N THR A 247 -4.86 -0.29 -9.66
CA THR A 247 -4.50 -1.49 -10.46
C THR A 247 -5.42 -1.65 -11.66
N LEU A 248 -6.73 -1.42 -11.48
CA LEU A 248 -7.70 -1.48 -12.58
C LEU A 248 -7.48 -0.33 -13.57
N SER A 249 -7.15 0.86 -13.08
CA SER A 249 -6.76 2.01 -13.90
C SER A 249 -5.55 1.70 -14.78
N MET A 250 -4.54 1.02 -14.24
CA MET A 250 -3.37 0.62 -15.03
C MET A 250 -3.67 -0.42 -16.11
N PHE A 251 -4.72 -1.24 -15.95
CA PHE A 251 -5.17 -2.13 -17.03
C PHE A 251 -5.75 -1.34 -18.20
N LEU A 252 -6.46 -0.24 -17.94
CA LEU A 252 -6.91 0.66 -19.01
C LEU A 252 -5.73 1.32 -19.72
N CYS A 253 -4.71 1.77 -18.97
CA CYS A 253 -3.48 2.32 -19.54
C CYS A 253 -2.76 1.30 -20.43
N ASP A 254 -2.60 0.05 -19.99
CA ASP A 254 -2.02 -1.00 -20.83
C ASP A 254 -2.87 -1.22 -22.10
N HIS A 255 -4.19 -1.24 -22.00
CA HIS A 255 -5.07 -1.53 -23.14
C HIS A 255 -4.90 -0.52 -24.30
N ILE A 256 -4.77 0.76 -23.97
CA ILE A 256 -4.69 1.87 -24.95
C ILE A 256 -3.25 2.21 -25.37
N LEU A 257 -2.23 1.75 -24.65
CA LEU A 257 -0.84 2.01 -24.98
C LEU A 257 -0.39 1.16 -26.18
N ASN A 258 0.23 1.80 -27.17
CA ASN A 258 0.84 1.12 -28.30
C ASN A 258 2.02 0.24 -27.86
N SER A 259 2.29 -0.82 -28.62
CA SER A 259 3.52 -1.60 -28.42
C SER A 259 4.72 -0.72 -28.72
N GLY A 260 5.75 -0.78 -27.88
CA GLY A 260 6.87 0.16 -27.89
C GLY A 260 6.55 1.53 -27.29
N GLY A 261 5.33 1.76 -26.78
CA GLY A 261 4.93 3.02 -26.16
C GLY A 261 5.49 3.20 -24.75
N LEU A 262 5.66 4.46 -24.33
CA LEU A 262 6.16 4.85 -23.03
C LEU A 262 5.02 5.04 -22.02
N LEU A 263 5.14 4.43 -20.85
CA LEU A 263 4.29 4.61 -19.70
C LEU A 263 5.09 5.29 -18.59
N ILE A 264 4.63 6.44 -18.12
CA ILE A 264 5.10 7.05 -16.87
C ILE A 264 3.91 7.23 -15.94
N SER A 265 3.94 6.61 -14.76
CA SER A 265 2.83 6.67 -13.83
C SER A 265 3.25 6.89 -12.38
N VAL A 266 2.56 7.81 -11.70
CA VAL A 266 2.68 8.04 -10.25
C VAL A 266 1.77 7.03 -9.54
N LEU A 267 2.33 6.13 -8.73
CA LEU A 267 1.57 5.09 -8.05
C LEU A 267 1.83 5.10 -6.54
N PRO A 268 0.82 4.80 -5.72
CA PRO A 268 1.03 4.64 -4.29
C PRO A 268 1.94 3.43 -4.06
N ALA A 269 2.91 3.56 -3.16
CA ALA A 269 3.88 2.53 -2.80
C ALA A 269 3.23 1.21 -2.39
N SER A 270 2.00 1.28 -1.83
CA SER A 270 1.16 0.12 -1.51
C SER A 270 0.86 -0.80 -2.69
N THR A 271 0.95 -0.31 -3.91
CA THR A 271 0.88 -1.13 -5.14
C THR A 271 2.00 -2.17 -5.18
N PHE A 272 3.16 -1.90 -4.57
CA PHE A 272 4.33 -2.76 -4.71
C PHE A 272 4.61 -3.68 -3.50
N TYR A 273 4.00 -3.41 -2.34
CA TYR A 273 4.15 -4.24 -1.13
C TYR A 273 2.87 -4.91 -0.63
N THR A 274 1.72 -4.64 -1.25
CA THR A 274 0.46 -5.32 -0.88
C THR A 274 0.10 -6.42 -1.86
N ILE A 275 -0.68 -7.39 -1.36
CA ILE A 275 -1.19 -8.49 -2.18
C ILE A 275 -2.08 -8.00 -3.34
N TYR A 276 -2.73 -6.85 -3.17
CA TYR A 276 -3.63 -6.27 -4.18
C TYR A 276 -2.90 -5.85 -5.45
N GLY A 277 -1.63 -5.45 -5.34
CA GLY A 277 -0.81 -5.07 -6.50
C GLY A 277 -0.03 -6.22 -7.12
N LYS A 278 -0.13 -7.46 -6.60
CA LYS A 278 0.52 -8.66 -7.19
C LYS A 278 0.14 -8.85 -8.66
N GLY A 279 -1.11 -8.57 -9.00
CA GLY A 279 -1.62 -8.58 -10.36
C GLY A 279 -0.88 -7.63 -11.29
N TYR A 280 -0.75 -6.37 -10.87
CA TYR A 280 -0.07 -5.34 -11.64
C TYR A 280 1.43 -5.60 -11.78
N LYS A 281 2.11 -6.05 -10.70
CA LYS A 281 3.51 -6.48 -10.75
C LYS A 281 3.74 -7.60 -11.79
N SER A 282 2.80 -8.55 -11.85
CA SER A 282 2.85 -9.64 -12.84
C SER A 282 2.67 -9.11 -14.27
N LEU A 283 1.73 -8.19 -14.48
CA LEU A 283 1.53 -7.53 -15.77
C LEU A 283 2.77 -6.75 -16.22
N LEU A 284 3.39 -5.98 -15.33
CA LEU A 284 4.61 -5.24 -15.62
C LEU A 284 5.73 -6.19 -16.08
N ARG A 285 6.00 -7.26 -15.32
CA ARG A 285 7.04 -8.24 -15.69
C ARG A 285 6.79 -8.96 -17.01
N GLU A 286 5.52 -9.18 -17.36
CA GLU A 286 5.15 -9.94 -18.55
C GLU A 286 5.13 -9.06 -19.81
N ARG A 287 4.64 -7.82 -19.69
CA ARG A 287 4.30 -6.96 -20.84
C ARG A 287 5.16 -5.72 -21.00
N TYR A 288 6.02 -5.42 -20.03
CA TYR A 288 6.79 -4.17 -20.00
C TYR A 288 8.27 -4.40 -19.74
N ASP A 289 9.08 -3.56 -20.36
CA ASP A 289 10.44 -3.25 -19.92
C ASP A 289 10.34 -2.16 -18.86
N ILE A 290 10.60 -2.53 -17.61
CA ILE A 290 10.53 -1.61 -16.48
C ILE A 290 11.86 -0.87 -16.41
N ILE A 291 11.89 0.36 -16.94
CA ILE A 291 13.13 1.12 -17.08
C ILE A 291 13.57 1.67 -15.72
N ALA A 292 12.65 2.26 -14.96
CA ALA A 292 12.98 2.84 -13.66
C ALA A 292 11.82 2.80 -12.66
N MET A 293 12.18 2.68 -11.38
CA MET A 293 11.34 3.00 -10.23
C MET A 293 11.97 4.16 -9.47
N ILE A 294 11.20 5.22 -9.23
CA ILE A 294 11.71 6.48 -8.69
C ILE A 294 10.92 6.89 -7.46
N GLU A 295 11.59 7.07 -6.33
CA GLU A 295 11.01 7.65 -5.11
C GLU A 295 11.52 9.08 -4.87
N CYS A 296 10.76 9.92 -4.18
CA CYS A 296 11.28 11.22 -3.73
C CYS A 296 12.01 11.04 -2.39
N ARG A 297 13.23 11.57 -2.26
CA ARG A 297 13.97 11.53 -0.98
C ARG A 297 13.48 12.60 0.00
N SER A 298 13.12 13.77 -0.52
CA SER A 298 12.73 14.92 0.30
C SER A 298 11.29 14.87 0.83
N ARG A 299 10.42 14.03 0.25
CA ARG A 299 8.99 13.93 0.57
C ARG A 299 8.48 12.51 0.37
N ALA A 300 7.41 12.16 1.08
CA ALA A 300 6.78 10.86 0.90
C ALA A 300 6.04 10.75 -0.45
N SER A 301 5.40 11.82 -0.92
CA SER A 301 4.52 11.81 -2.08
C SER A 301 5.04 12.67 -3.23
N PHE A 302 4.65 12.30 -4.45
CA PHE A 302 4.71 13.15 -5.63
C PHE A 302 3.39 13.89 -5.84
N SER A 303 2.45 13.81 -4.91
CA SER A 303 1.15 14.46 -4.98
C SER A 303 0.89 15.40 -3.80
N GLU A 304 0.28 16.56 -4.07
CA GLU A 304 -0.17 17.51 -3.04
C GLU A 304 -1.24 16.86 -2.13
N ASP A 305 -1.20 17.18 -0.83
CA ASP A 305 -2.13 16.68 0.20
C ASP A 305 -2.24 15.13 0.32
N SER A 306 -1.28 14.38 -0.25
CA SER A 306 -1.21 12.92 -0.11
C SER A 306 -0.42 12.54 1.14
N GLY A 307 -1.04 11.78 2.05
CA GLY A 307 -0.36 11.17 3.20
C GLY A 307 0.31 9.82 2.87
N PHE A 308 0.35 9.43 1.60
CA PHE A 308 0.86 8.14 1.15
C PHE A 308 2.23 8.27 0.50
N LYS A 309 3.10 7.28 0.72
CA LYS A 309 4.33 7.17 -0.06
C LYS A 309 3.99 6.85 -1.52
N GLU A 310 4.59 7.55 -2.47
CA GLU A 310 4.36 7.37 -3.92
C GLU A 310 5.67 7.09 -4.66
N ILE A 311 5.56 6.38 -5.79
CA ILE A 311 6.66 6.02 -6.68
C ILE A 311 6.26 6.36 -8.10
N ILE A 312 7.20 6.91 -8.88
CA ILE A 312 7.05 7.02 -10.33
C ILE A 312 7.61 5.76 -10.97
N ILE A 313 6.80 5.08 -11.77
CA ILE A 313 7.22 3.98 -12.65
C ILE A 313 7.43 4.53 -14.05
N VAL A 314 8.57 4.20 -14.64
CA VAL A 314 8.88 4.43 -16.06
C VAL A 314 9.01 3.08 -16.74
N ALA A 315 8.18 2.81 -17.74
CA ALA A 315 8.16 1.52 -18.42
C ALA A 315 7.86 1.66 -19.92
N ILE A 316 8.44 0.80 -20.74
CA ILE A 316 8.14 0.72 -22.18
C ILE A 316 7.34 -0.56 -22.43
N LYS A 317 6.22 -0.46 -23.13
CA LYS A 317 5.41 -1.63 -23.47
C LYS A 317 6.12 -2.52 -24.48
N GLY A 318 6.22 -3.81 -24.20
CA GLY A 318 7.12 -4.75 -24.85
C GLY A 318 8.01 -5.41 -23.80
N SER A 319 8.65 -6.53 -24.13
CA SER A 319 9.48 -7.26 -23.16
C SER A 319 10.83 -7.63 -23.77
N ASN A 320 11.77 -6.71 -23.70
CA ASN A 320 13.21 -6.97 -23.89
C ASN A 320 13.89 -7.38 -22.57
N LYS A 321 13.17 -7.40 -21.44
CA LYS A 321 13.62 -7.81 -20.10
C LYS A 321 14.89 -7.09 -19.65
N ARG A 322 14.91 -5.77 -19.82
CA ARG A 322 16.05 -4.95 -19.40
C ARG A 322 16.09 -4.82 -17.87
N PRO A 323 17.28 -4.67 -17.28
CA PRO A 323 17.39 -4.33 -15.86
C PRO A 323 16.71 -2.99 -15.53
N THR A 324 16.14 -2.90 -14.34
CA THR A 324 15.42 -1.71 -13.83
C THR A 324 16.34 -0.85 -12.99
N ALA A 325 16.34 0.46 -13.23
CA ALA A 325 16.98 1.44 -12.37
C ALA A 325 16.14 1.72 -11.11
N ILE A 326 16.77 1.74 -9.94
CA ILE A 326 16.15 2.10 -8.66
C ILE A 326 16.73 3.44 -8.21
N ILE A 327 15.90 4.49 -8.17
CA ILE A 327 16.37 5.87 -8.06
C ILE A 327 15.69 6.61 -6.91
N GLY A 328 16.49 7.20 -6.03
CA GLY A 328 16.04 8.19 -5.06
C GLY A 328 16.23 9.60 -5.62
N LEU A 329 15.14 10.26 -6.01
CA LEU A 329 15.15 11.59 -6.63
C LEU A 329 15.43 12.70 -5.61
N ASP A 330 16.45 13.51 -5.93
CA ASP A 330 16.76 14.78 -5.28
C ASP A 330 16.40 15.95 -6.23
N ASN A 331 17.24 16.97 -6.37
CA ASN A 331 16.97 18.12 -7.25
C ASN A 331 17.54 17.97 -8.68
N ASN A 332 18.17 16.84 -9.00
CA ASN A 332 18.88 16.58 -10.27
C ASN A 332 17.99 15.93 -11.35
N ILE A 333 16.82 16.51 -11.61
CA ILE A 333 15.81 15.99 -12.54
C ILE A 333 16.38 15.66 -13.93
N GLU A 334 17.18 16.57 -14.48
CA GLU A 334 17.71 16.46 -15.85
C GLU A 334 18.70 15.30 -16.01
N GLU A 335 19.58 15.14 -15.02
CA GLU A 335 20.54 14.04 -14.98
C GLU A 335 19.82 12.70 -14.91
N VAL A 336 18.83 12.57 -14.02
CA VAL A 336 18.02 11.36 -13.88
C VAL A 336 17.30 11.01 -15.18
N ALA A 337 16.71 12.00 -15.86
CA ALA A 337 16.01 11.77 -17.13
C ALA A 337 16.95 11.24 -18.23
N LYS A 338 18.17 11.78 -18.30
CA LYS A 338 19.21 11.35 -19.25
C LYS A 338 19.74 9.95 -18.93
N ASP A 339 19.94 9.62 -17.67
CA ASP A 339 20.46 8.30 -17.26
C ASP A 339 19.47 7.18 -17.59
N ILE A 340 18.18 7.42 -17.36
CA ILE A 340 17.09 6.47 -17.64
C ILE A 340 17.01 6.14 -19.14
N THR A 341 17.20 7.12 -20.01
CA THR A 341 16.96 7.01 -21.45
C THR A 341 18.17 6.57 -22.24
N SER A 342 19.37 7.03 -21.87
CA SER A 342 20.63 6.64 -22.51
C SER A 342 21.03 5.19 -22.23
N SER A 343 20.28 4.45 -21.40
CA SER A 343 20.65 3.15 -20.86
C SER A 343 22.00 3.18 -20.12
N ASN A 344 22.52 4.36 -19.80
CA ASN A 344 23.74 4.57 -19.04
C ASN A 344 23.42 4.56 -17.54
N ILE A 345 22.76 3.49 -17.10
CA ILE A 345 22.27 3.31 -15.72
C ILE A 345 23.44 3.05 -14.74
N MET A 346 24.70 3.22 -15.17
CA MET A 346 25.91 2.86 -14.41
C MET A 346 26.05 3.61 -13.07
N HIS A 347 25.30 4.69 -12.86
CA HIS A 347 25.32 5.50 -11.63
C HIS A 347 24.21 5.18 -10.63
N HIS A 348 23.26 4.31 -10.98
CA HIS A 348 22.12 3.96 -10.12
C HIS A 348 22.15 2.48 -9.74
N ASP A 349 21.40 2.15 -8.69
CA ASP A 349 21.21 0.75 -8.31
C ASP A 349 20.36 0.04 -9.38
N ILE A 350 20.87 -1.07 -9.91
CA ILE A 350 20.24 -1.82 -10.99
C ILE A 350 19.71 -3.15 -10.45
N VAL A 351 18.45 -3.46 -10.75
CA VAL A 351 17.79 -4.71 -10.35
C VAL A 351 17.08 -5.33 -11.54
N ASP A 352 17.31 -6.62 -11.79
CA ASP A 352 16.47 -7.38 -12.73
C ASP A 352 15.14 -7.75 -12.06
N LEU A 353 14.09 -6.98 -12.34
CA LEU A 353 12.75 -7.27 -11.83
C LEU A 353 12.13 -8.51 -12.49
N HIS A 354 12.59 -8.96 -13.65
CA HIS A 354 12.05 -10.15 -14.33
C HIS A 354 12.55 -11.46 -13.70
N SER A 355 13.71 -11.43 -13.04
CA SER A 355 14.29 -12.58 -12.33
C SER A 355 14.37 -12.37 -10.80
N LEU A 356 13.52 -11.52 -10.24
CA LEU A 356 13.55 -11.19 -8.82
C LEU A 356 13.22 -12.44 -7.96
N PRO A 357 14.02 -12.76 -6.92
CA PRO A 357 13.71 -13.82 -5.98
C PRO A 357 12.30 -13.64 -5.37
N ARG A 358 11.56 -14.74 -5.22
CA ARG A 358 10.17 -14.75 -4.73
C ARG A 358 9.98 -13.97 -3.42
N PHE A 359 10.94 -14.04 -2.51
CA PHE A 359 10.87 -13.35 -1.22
C PHE A 359 11.05 -11.83 -1.33
N LEU A 360 11.80 -11.33 -2.31
CA LEU A 360 11.88 -9.89 -2.60
C LEU A 360 10.63 -9.39 -3.31
N ASP A 361 9.91 -10.28 -3.99
CA ASP A 361 8.67 -9.93 -4.66
C ASP A 361 7.54 -9.53 -3.70
N ILE A 362 7.64 -9.82 -2.41
CA ILE A 362 6.61 -9.40 -1.44
C ILE A 362 6.60 -7.88 -1.26
N ASN A 363 7.75 -7.21 -1.44
CA ASN A 363 7.90 -5.78 -1.20
C ASN A 363 9.03 -5.16 -2.04
N TRP A 364 8.69 -4.57 -3.20
CA TRP A 364 9.71 -3.90 -4.03
C TRP A 364 10.26 -2.61 -3.42
N LEU A 365 9.68 -2.08 -2.33
CA LEU A 365 10.28 -0.93 -1.65
C LEU A 365 11.63 -1.26 -1.02
N ALA A 366 11.88 -2.54 -0.74
CA ALA A 366 13.18 -3.01 -0.25
C ALA A 366 14.31 -2.81 -1.28
N LEU A 367 13.98 -2.56 -2.54
CA LEU A 367 14.96 -2.28 -3.59
C LEU A 367 15.58 -0.88 -3.46
N PHE A 368 14.92 0.05 -2.76
CA PHE A 368 15.46 1.38 -2.44
C PHE A 368 16.36 1.36 -1.19
N GLU A 369 16.44 0.24 -0.47
CA GLU A 369 17.26 0.10 0.74
C GLU A 369 18.71 -0.27 0.41
N GLU A 370 19.62 0.02 1.35
CA GLU A 370 21.08 -0.16 1.20
C GLU A 370 21.49 -1.55 0.67
N ASN A 371 22.18 -1.56 -0.48
CA ASN A 371 22.54 -2.78 -1.23
C ASN A 371 23.21 -3.85 -0.35
N ARG A 372 24.12 -3.46 0.55
CA ARG A 372 24.94 -4.42 1.31
C ARG A 372 24.13 -5.37 2.19
N VAL A 373 23.08 -4.88 2.86
CA VAL A 373 22.20 -5.74 3.68
C VAL A 373 21.35 -6.62 2.77
N ARG A 374 20.83 -6.06 1.68
CA ARG A 374 20.02 -6.79 0.71
C ARG A 374 20.81 -7.95 0.08
N ASP A 375 22.01 -7.67 -0.40
CA ASP A 375 22.87 -8.65 -1.07
C ASP A 375 23.27 -9.78 -0.13
N LEU A 376 23.59 -9.45 1.14
CA LEU A 376 23.88 -10.45 2.16
C LEU A 376 22.66 -11.36 2.45
N ILE A 377 21.45 -10.80 2.54
CA ILE A 377 20.23 -11.59 2.76
C ILE A 377 19.89 -12.45 1.55
N ILE A 378 20.11 -11.95 0.32
CA ILE A 378 19.96 -12.73 -0.90
C ILE A 378 20.91 -13.93 -0.88
N ASP A 379 22.18 -13.72 -0.54
CA ASP A 379 23.18 -14.78 -0.46
C ASP A 379 22.81 -15.84 0.59
N ILE A 380 22.46 -15.42 1.82
CA ILE A 380 22.01 -16.30 2.90
C ILE A 380 20.82 -17.16 2.45
N PHE A 381 19.80 -16.55 1.87
CA PHE A 381 18.61 -17.27 1.42
C PHE A 381 18.91 -18.19 0.24
N ASN A 382 19.73 -17.79 -0.72
CA ASN A 382 20.11 -18.63 -1.85
C ASN A 382 20.89 -19.87 -1.40
N GLN A 383 21.85 -19.72 -0.49
CA GLN A 383 22.60 -20.84 0.08
C GLN A 383 21.66 -21.79 0.84
N GLY A 384 20.83 -21.26 1.75
CA GLY A 384 19.91 -22.09 2.53
C GLY A 384 18.86 -22.82 1.67
N LEU A 385 18.30 -22.16 0.65
CA LEU A 385 17.36 -22.77 -0.29
C LEU A 385 18.05 -23.85 -1.13
N LYS A 386 19.25 -23.57 -1.65
CA LYS A 386 20.06 -24.54 -2.41
C LYS A 386 20.41 -25.78 -1.59
N ASN A 387 20.73 -25.59 -0.31
CA ASN A 387 21.07 -26.68 0.62
C ASN A 387 19.84 -27.43 1.16
N GLY A 388 18.62 -26.97 0.82
CA GLY A 388 17.36 -27.53 1.33
C GLY A 388 17.15 -27.32 2.83
N THR A 389 17.95 -26.48 3.48
CA THR A 389 17.87 -26.14 4.91
C THR A 389 16.92 -24.96 5.16
N LEU A 390 16.63 -24.17 4.12
CA LEU A 390 15.51 -23.25 4.06
C LEU A 390 14.49 -23.71 3.01
N GLY A 391 13.23 -23.37 3.21
CA GLY A 391 12.17 -23.46 2.21
C GLY A 391 11.09 -22.41 2.46
N TYR A 392 10.19 -22.17 1.51
CA TYR A 392 9.13 -21.18 1.73
C TYR A 392 8.17 -21.64 2.82
N TRP A 393 7.76 -20.74 3.71
CA TRP A 393 6.89 -21.07 4.85
C TRP A 393 5.64 -21.84 4.44
N SER A 394 4.97 -21.40 3.37
CA SER A 394 3.77 -22.07 2.85
C SER A 394 4.00 -23.51 2.38
N GLU A 395 5.23 -23.87 2.04
CA GLU A 395 5.63 -25.21 1.59
C GLU A 395 6.16 -26.07 2.75
N ILE A 396 6.92 -25.47 3.67
CA ILE A 396 7.54 -26.18 4.81
C ILE A 396 6.55 -26.42 5.94
N LEU A 397 5.80 -25.39 6.34
CA LEU A 397 4.88 -25.45 7.48
C LEU A 397 3.42 -25.57 7.03
N GLY A 398 3.12 -25.20 5.78
CA GLY A 398 1.76 -25.16 5.25
C GLY A 398 1.08 -23.81 5.44
N LYS A 399 0.04 -23.53 4.64
CA LYS A 399 -0.65 -22.23 4.64
C LYS A 399 -1.44 -21.95 5.92
N ASP A 400 -1.98 -22.99 6.54
CA ASP A 400 -2.81 -22.88 7.75
C ASP A 400 -1.99 -22.95 9.04
N SER A 401 -0.66 -23.04 8.92
CA SER A 401 0.27 -23.11 10.07
C SER A 401 0.41 -21.79 10.82
N ILE A 402 -0.03 -20.67 10.26
CA ILE A 402 0.03 -19.37 10.90
C ILE A 402 -1.35 -18.73 10.87
N VAL A 403 -1.76 -18.17 12.00
CA VAL A 403 -3.07 -17.51 12.12
C VAL A 403 -2.95 -16.23 12.94
N ARG A 404 -3.64 -15.18 12.51
CA ARG A 404 -3.77 -13.97 13.33
C ARG A 404 -4.65 -14.22 14.56
N GLY A 405 -4.23 -13.71 15.72
CA GLY A 405 -4.96 -13.82 16.97
C GLY A 405 -6.36 -13.18 16.98
N VAL A 406 -7.02 -13.25 18.14
CA VAL A 406 -8.43 -12.90 18.28
C VAL A 406 -8.65 -11.39 18.26
N GLU A 407 -9.59 -10.93 17.44
CA GLU A 407 -10.00 -9.52 17.41
C GLU A 407 -11.00 -9.24 18.53
N ILE A 408 -10.66 -8.33 19.44
CA ILE A 408 -11.48 -8.06 20.62
C ILE A 408 -11.97 -6.62 20.58
N TYR A 409 -13.29 -6.47 20.61
CA TYR A 409 -13.98 -5.20 20.79
C TYR A 409 -14.32 -5.08 22.28
N GLY A 410 -13.87 -4.01 22.95
CA GLY A 410 -13.99 -3.89 24.41
C GLY A 410 -12.95 -4.72 25.20
N PRO A 411 -11.64 -4.57 24.93
CA PRO A 411 -10.60 -5.39 25.57
C PRO A 411 -10.57 -5.29 27.09
N GLU A 412 -11.00 -4.17 27.68
CA GLU A 412 -11.09 -4.03 29.14
C GLU A 412 -12.16 -4.93 29.77
N PHE A 413 -13.20 -5.32 29.02
CA PHE A 413 -14.18 -6.30 29.47
C PHE A 413 -13.68 -7.73 29.26
N PHE A 414 -13.14 -8.02 28.08
CA PHE A 414 -12.84 -9.41 27.68
C PHE A 414 -11.54 -9.96 28.26
N PHE A 415 -10.59 -9.13 28.68
CA PHE A 415 -9.37 -9.61 29.33
C PHE A 415 -9.49 -9.62 30.85
N ILE A 416 -8.94 -10.66 31.47
CA ILE A 416 -8.79 -10.80 32.92
C ILE A 416 -7.35 -11.23 33.22
N PRO A 417 -6.58 -10.52 34.08
CA PRO A 417 -6.99 -9.33 34.79
C PRO A 417 -7.09 -8.11 33.87
N ASN A 418 -7.85 -7.12 34.34
CA ASN A 418 -7.97 -5.79 33.73
C ASN A 418 -7.86 -4.71 34.80
N ARG A 419 -8.08 -3.44 34.43
CA ARG A 419 -7.93 -2.32 35.37
C ARG A 419 -8.92 -2.34 36.55
N TYR A 420 -9.96 -3.17 36.50
CA TYR A 420 -11.00 -3.26 37.52
C TYR A 420 -10.99 -4.58 38.28
N TRP A 421 -10.56 -5.67 37.63
CA TRP A 421 -10.61 -7.02 38.18
C TRP A 421 -9.22 -7.62 38.23
N ASN A 422 -8.80 -7.97 39.44
CA ASN A 422 -7.53 -8.67 39.69
C ASN A 422 -7.82 -10.14 40.00
N ILE A 423 -6.96 -11.03 39.51
CA ILE A 423 -7.01 -12.45 39.89
C ILE A 423 -6.38 -12.58 41.27
N ILE A 424 -7.14 -13.14 42.23
CA ILE A 424 -6.67 -13.38 43.60
C ILE A 424 -6.45 -14.87 43.88
N GLU A 425 -7.06 -15.75 43.07
CA GLU A 425 -6.89 -17.19 43.16
C GLU A 425 -7.07 -17.80 41.77
N GLU A 426 -6.21 -18.76 41.43
CA GLU A 426 -6.28 -19.53 40.19
C GLU A 426 -6.26 -21.02 40.56
N GLN A 427 -7.34 -21.73 40.22
CA GLN A 427 -7.50 -23.17 40.42
C GLN A 427 -7.69 -23.87 39.06
N ASP A 428 -7.67 -25.19 39.06
CA ASP A 428 -7.80 -26.00 37.84
C ASP A 428 -9.16 -25.81 37.14
N ASN A 429 -10.23 -25.58 37.91
CA ASN A 429 -11.60 -25.48 37.38
C ASN A 429 -12.15 -24.04 37.36
N PHE A 430 -11.53 -23.09 38.06
CA PHE A 430 -12.02 -21.71 38.14
C PHE A 430 -10.91 -20.70 38.43
N ILE A 431 -11.21 -19.42 38.20
CA ILE A 431 -10.45 -18.31 38.77
C ILE A 431 -11.35 -17.52 39.71
N LYS A 432 -10.77 -17.03 40.80
CA LYS A 432 -11.42 -16.07 41.70
C LYS A 432 -10.82 -14.70 41.43
N MET A 433 -11.70 -13.73 41.19
CA MET A 433 -11.31 -12.35 40.90
C MET A 433 -11.93 -11.37 41.87
N ARG A 434 -11.18 -10.32 42.20
CA ARG A 434 -11.59 -9.25 43.11
C ARG A 434 -11.75 -7.96 42.32
N GLY A 435 -12.96 -7.40 42.39
CA GLY A 435 -13.27 -6.04 41.96
C GLY A 435 -13.15 -5.06 43.11
N LYS A 436 -13.68 -3.84 42.93
CA LYS A 436 -13.64 -2.79 43.97
C LYS A 436 -14.38 -3.20 45.25
N ASP A 437 -15.60 -3.70 45.11
CA ASP A 437 -16.53 -3.93 46.22
C ASP A 437 -17.06 -5.38 46.31
N ARG A 438 -16.52 -6.30 45.49
CA ARG A 438 -17.01 -7.68 45.42
C ARG A 438 -15.98 -8.65 44.84
N GLU A 439 -16.19 -9.94 45.08
CA GLU A 439 -15.45 -11.03 44.48
C GLU A 439 -16.39 -11.85 43.60
N LEU A 440 -15.86 -12.37 42.50
CA LEU A 440 -16.57 -13.24 41.56
C LEU A 440 -15.72 -14.45 41.21
N ILE A 441 -16.36 -15.57 40.95
CA ILE A 441 -15.75 -16.82 40.51
C ILE A 441 -16.19 -17.09 39.07
N ILE A 442 -15.21 -17.25 38.18
CA ILE A 442 -15.48 -17.62 36.78
C ILE A 442 -14.88 -19.01 36.51
N ASN A 443 -15.73 -19.92 36.02
CA ASN A 443 -15.32 -21.25 35.58
C ASN A 443 -14.39 -21.15 34.36
N ARG A 444 -13.36 -22.00 34.33
CA ARG A 444 -12.40 -22.15 33.23
C ARG A 444 -13.02 -22.43 31.87
N ASP A 445 -14.21 -23.04 31.82
CA ASP A 445 -14.94 -23.28 30.57
C ASP A 445 -15.23 -21.99 29.77
N PHE A 446 -15.25 -20.83 30.45
CA PHE A 446 -15.45 -19.52 29.85
C PHE A 446 -14.15 -18.73 29.66
N LEU A 447 -12.98 -19.32 29.95
CA LEU A 447 -11.70 -18.63 29.99
C LEU A 447 -10.69 -19.30 29.07
N VAL A 448 -10.02 -18.49 28.26
CA VAL A 448 -8.93 -18.96 27.38
C VAL A 448 -7.65 -18.24 27.77
N ARG A 449 -6.63 -19.00 28.20
CA ARG A 449 -5.29 -18.44 28.51
C ARG A 449 -4.72 -17.77 27.26
N THR A 450 -4.22 -16.54 27.39
CA THR A 450 -3.93 -15.71 26.22
C THR A 450 -2.85 -14.65 26.41
N LEU A 451 -2.05 -14.43 25.36
CA LEU A 451 -1.17 -13.27 25.28
C LEU A 451 -1.98 -12.01 24.92
N ARG A 452 -2.05 -11.07 25.86
CA ARG A 452 -2.87 -9.84 25.71
C ARG A 452 -2.28 -8.84 24.73
N LYS A 453 -1.04 -8.41 24.94
CA LYS A 453 -0.36 -7.44 24.07
C LYS A 453 1.15 -7.66 24.07
N PRO A 454 1.86 -7.40 22.96
CA PRO A 454 3.30 -7.66 22.85
C PRO A 454 4.14 -6.97 23.93
N SER A 455 3.77 -5.77 24.37
CA SER A 455 4.55 -5.00 25.35
C SER A 455 4.65 -5.64 26.74
N LEU A 456 3.87 -6.67 27.04
CA LEU A 456 3.97 -7.41 28.31
C LEU A 456 5.06 -8.49 28.28
N TYR A 457 5.55 -8.84 27.09
CA TYR A 457 6.46 -9.97 26.85
C TYR A 457 7.70 -9.50 26.07
N SER A 458 8.21 -8.31 26.39
CA SER A 458 9.26 -7.63 25.62
C SER A 458 10.68 -8.04 25.98
N HIS A 459 10.90 -8.71 27.12
CA HIS A 459 12.24 -8.97 27.67
C HIS A 459 12.57 -10.44 27.90
N LYS A 460 11.62 -11.37 27.74
CA LYS A 460 11.85 -12.82 27.83
C LYS A 460 11.19 -13.52 26.65
N ILE A 461 11.88 -14.50 26.07
CA ILE A 461 11.33 -15.29 24.97
C ILE A 461 10.20 -16.16 25.51
N GLU A 462 10.44 -16.92 26.58
CA GLU A 462 9.40 -17.65 27.30
C GLU A 462 8.47 -16.65 28.00
N ALA A 463 7.23 -16.58 27.52
CA ALA A 463 6.22 -15.67 28.02
C ALA A 463 5.49 -16.26 29.24
N ASP A 464 5.46 -15.50 30.33
CA ASP A 464 4.65 -15.80 31.51
C ASP A 464 3.20 -15.31 31.28
N VAL A 465 2.31 -16.23 30.89
CA VAL A 465 0.96 -15.90 30.46
C VAL A 465 -0.04 -16.00 31.62
N ARG A 466 -0.20 -14.88 32.32
CA ARG A 466 -1.14 -14.70 33.45
C ARG A 466 -2.44 -13.99 33.07
N THR A 467 -2.83 -14.05 31.80
CA THR A 467 -4.03 -13.38 31.29
C THR A 467 -4.95 -14.37 30.61
N PHE A 468 -6.25 -14.16 30.78
CA PHE A 468 -7.34 -14.88 30.16
C PHE A 468 -8.16 -13.95 29.29
N MET A 469 -8.69 -14.47 28.19
CA MET A 469 -9.83 -13.87 27.51
C MET A 469 -11.12 -14.61 27.89
N LEU A 470 -12.21 -13.86 28.03
CA LEU A 470 -13.53 -14.43 28.18
C LEU A 470 -14.08 -14.96 26.85
N SER A 471 -14.45 -16.23 26.83
CA SER A 471 -14.95 -16.97 25.68
C SER A 471 -16.34 -17.54 26.00
N ILE A 472 -17.35 -16.67 26.01
CA ILE A 472 -18.71 -17.01 26.43
C ILE A 472 -19.51 -17.57 25.24
N PRO A 473 -20.11 -18.77 25.31
CA PRO A 473 -20.91 -19.32 24.23
C PRO A 473 -22.13 -18.44 23.92
N GLN A 474 -22.74 -18.64 22.76
CA GLN A 474 -23.94 -17.90 22.36
C GLN A 474 -25.19 -18.53 22.98
N VAL A 475 -25.44 -18.18 24.24
CA VAL A 475 -26.61 -18.61 25.04
C VAL A 475 -27.25 -17.37 25.69
N GLU A 476 -28.50 -17.47 26.15
CA GLU A 476 -29.15 -16.36 26.86
C GLU A 476 -28.43 -16.09 28.19
N ILE A 477 -28.45 -14.82 28.63
CA ILE A 477 -27.72 -14.41 29.84
C ILE A 477 -28.25 -15.17 31.05
N GLU A 478 -29.57 -15.38 31.12
CA GLU A 478 -30.27 -16.05 32.22
C GLU A 478 -29.74 -17.46 32.49
N ASP A 479 -29.33 -18.17 31.44
CA ASP A 479 -28.80 -19.53 31.46
C ASP A 479 -27.33 -19.61 31.91
N LEU A 480 -26.63 -18.47 32.02
CA LEU A 480 -25.25 -18.42 32.47
C LEU A 480 -25.14 -18.50 34.01
N PRO A 481 -23.99 -18.97 34.55
CA PRO A 481 -23.72 -18.96 35.98
C PRO A 481 -23.87 -17.56 36.60
N HIS A 482 -24.29 -17.50 37.87
CA HIS A 482 -24.60 -16.25 38.56
C HIS A 482 -23.48 -15.21 38.47
N ASP A 483 -22.24 -15.60 38.82
CA ASP A 483 -21.10 -14.68 38.82
C ASP A 483 -20.73 -14.18 37.43
N LEU A 484 -20.92 -15.02 36.39
CA LEU A 484 -20.70 -14.60 35.01
C LEU A 484 -21.79 -13.61 34.54
N LYS A 485 -23.05 -13.80 34.96
CA LYS A 485 -24.12 -12.82 34.73
C LYS A 485 -23.79 -11.47 35.37
N GLU A 486 -23.35 -11.49 36.62
CA GLU A 486 -22.93 -10.28 37.34
C GLU A 486 -21.76 -9.59 36.65
N TYR A 487 -20.79 -10.34 36.14
CA TYR A 487 -19.68 -9.77 35.37
C TYR A 487 -20.16 -9.14 34.05
N ILE A 488 -21.05 -9.80 33.31
CA ILE A 488 -21.63 -9.27 32.06
C ILE A 488 -22.40 -7.97 32.32
N ARG A 489 -23.23 -7.94 33.37
CA ARG A 489 -23.95 -6.74 33.82
C ARG A 489 -22.98 -5.60 34.14
N TRP A 490 -21.96 -5.88 34.94
CA TRP A 490 -20.90 -4.92 35.24
C TRP A 490 -20.22 -4.38 33.96
N GLY A 491 -19.96 -5.24 32.97
CA GLY A 491 -19.37 -4.84 31.69
C GLY A 491 -20.22 -3.82 30.91
N SER A 492 -21.53 -4.05 30.91
CA SER A 492 -22.52 -3.13 30.34
C SER A 492 -22.58 -1.82 31.11
N ASP A 493 -22.78 -1.89 32.42
CA ASP A 493 -23.00 -0.72 33.29
C ASP A 493 -21.77 0.19 33.39
N SER A 494 -20.57 -0.41 33.39
CA SER A 494 -19.30 0.31 33.39
C SER A 494 -18.94 0.94 32.03
N GLY A 495 -19.66 0.58 30.96
CA GLY A 495 -19.36 0.98 29.59
C GLY A 495 -18.12 0.31 28.98
N THR A 496 -17.46 -0.62 29.67
CA THR A 496 -16.26 -1.32 29.16
C THR A 496 -16.59 -2.25 27.99
N ALA A 497 -17.80 -2.79 27.97
CA ALA A 497 -18.32 -3.64 26.89
C ALA A 497 -18.93 -2.86 25.71
N LYS A 498 -19.10 -1.54 25.83
CA LYS A 498 -19.80 -0.71 24.82
C LYS A 498 -19.31 -0.95 23.38
N PRO A 499 -18.00 -1.01 23.09
CA PRO A 499 -17.54 -1.26 21.72
C PRO A 499 -18.01 -2.60 21.14
N ALA A 500 -18.18 -3.64 21.97
CA ALA A 500 -18.72 -4.92 21.51
C ALA A 500 -20.24 -4.86 21.35
N MET A 501 -20.94 -4.19 22.27
CA MET A 501 -22.40 -4.01 22.21
C MET A 501 -22.81 -3.31 20.91
N ASP A 502 -22.13 -2.20 20.59
CA ASP A 502 -22.38 -1.41 19.38
C ASP A 502 -22.10 -2.22 18.11
N ALA A 503 -21.09 -3.10 18.14
CA ALA A 503 -20.66 -3.86 16.97
C ALA A 503 -21.42 -5.19 16.74
N TYR A 504 -21.93 -5.83 17.80
CA TYR A 504 -22.42 -7.21 17.74
C TYR A 504 -23.83 -7.42 18.31
N GLY A 505 -24.48 -6.38 18.85
CA GLY A 505 -25.87 -6.42 19.28
C GLY A 505 -26.14 -7.41 20.41
N ARG A 506 -27.26 -8.15 20.35
CA ARG A 506 -27.79 -8.99 21.45
C ARG A 506 -26.76 -9.93 22.09
N PHE A 507 -25.94 -10.62 21.28
CA PHE A 507 -24.95 -11.60 21.73
C PHE A 507 -23.52 -11.06 21.65
N TRP A 508 -23.33 -9.79 22.02
CA TRP A 508 -22.03 -9.14 21.94
C TRP A 508 -20.95 -9.84 22.78
N TYR A 509 -21.33 -10.44 23.92
CA TYR A 509 -20.43 -11.17 24.82
C TYR A 509 -19.89 -12.47 24.21
N SER A 510 -20.49 -12.98 23.13
CA SER A 510 -20.07 -14.24 22.49
C SER A 510 -19.15 -14.03 21.28
N HIS A 511 -18.81 -12.78 20.91
CA HIS A 511 -18.02 -12.53 19.69
C HIS A 511 -16.59 -13.10 19.75
N VAL A 512 -16.00 -13.15 20.95
CA VAL A 512 -14.70 -13.81 21.19
C VAL A 512 -14.83 -15.32 21.02
N HIS A 513 -15.86 -15.92 21.61
CA HIS A 513 -16.10 -17.37 21.52
C HIS A 513 -16.27 -17.84 20.07
N ARG A 514 -17.03 -17.08 19.25
CA ARG A 514 -17.17 -17.37 17.81
C ARG A 514 -15.82 -17.42 17.10
N GLN A 515 -14.95 -16.45 17.37
CA GLN A 515 -13.61 -16.44 16.77
C GLN A 515 -12.71 -17.57 17.27
N ILE A 516 -12.78 -17.93 18.55
CA ILE A 516 -12.04 -19.07 19.10
C ILE A 516 -12.44 -20.36 18.38
N LYS A 517 -13.74 -20.60 18.21
CA LYS A 517 -14.27 -21.80 17.53
C LYS A 517 -13.93 -21.84 16.05
N THR A 518 -13.93 -20.69 15.35
CA THR A 518 -13.67 -20.66 13.90
C THR A 518 -12.18 -20.65 13.55
N LYS A 519 -11.36 -19.90 14.31
CA LYS A 519 -9.93 -19.72 13.97
C LYS A 519 -9.03 -20.78 14.59
N GLU A 520 -9.45 -21.38 15.69
CA GLU A 520 -8.62 -22.21 16.58
C GLU A 520 -7.22 -21.60 16.80
N PRO A 521 -7.15 -20.38 17.36
CA PRO A 521 -5.93 -19.58 17.38
C PRO A 521 -5.05 -19.97 18.56
N PHE A 522 -4.54 -21.20 18.55
CA PHE A 522 -3.78 -21.79 19.65
C PHE A 522 -2.44 -22.36 19.16
N GLY A 523 -1.37 -22.05 19.86
CA GLY A 523 -0.01 -22.52 19.54
C GLY A 523 0.99 -22.23 20.65
N HIS A 524 2.27 -22.43 20.34
CA HIS A 524 3.39 -22.21 21.25
C HIS A 524 4.26 -21.02 20.85
N VAL A 525 4.19 -20.58 19.58
CA VAL A 525 5.03 -19.50 19.03
C VAL A 525 4.17 -18.31 18.63
N PHE A 526 4.56 -17.13 19.12
CA PHE A 526 3.81 -15.89 18.96
C PHE A 526 4.68 -14.79 18.35
N ILE A 527 4.22 -14.24 17.24
CA ILE A 527 4.94 -13.21 16.49
C ILE A 527 4.14 -11.90 16.56
N PRO A 528 4.72 -10.78 16.99
CA PRO A 528 3.98 -9.51 17.07
C PRO A 528 3.52 -9.03 15.68
N ASP A 529 2.28 -8.53 15.59
CA ASP A 529 1.71 -7.98 14.34
C ASP A 529 2.38 -6.66 13.94
N LYS A 530 2.90 -5.90 14.91
CA LYS A 530 3.60 -4.64 14.67
C LYS A 530 4.79 -4.52 15.59
N VAL A 531 5.90 -4.06 15.04
CA VAL A 531 7.17 -3.92 15.78
C VAL A 531 7.81 -2.58 15.47
N ASP A 532 8.36 -1.95 16.50
CA ASP A 532 9.24 -0.80 16.37
C ASP A 532 10.66 -1.29 16.08
N LEU A 533 11.20 -0.94 14.90
CA LEU A 533 12.54 -1.32 14.44
C LEU A 533 13.65 -0.72 15.31
N LEU A 534 13.37 0.27 16.16
CA LEU A 534 14.36 0.75 17.10
C LEU A 534 14.59 -0.20 18.26
N PHE A 535 13.65 -1.12 18.55
CA PHE A 535 13.73 -2.08 19.65
C PHE A 535 14.11 -1.47 21.02
N LYS A 536 13.94 -0.15 21.23
CA LYS A 536 14.38 0.60 22.43
C LYS A 536 13.87 0.01 23.75
N ASN A 537 12.67 -0.56 23.73
CA ASN A 537 12.02 -1.15 24.91
C ASN A 537 11.70 -2.64 24.70
N ARG A 538 12.43 -3.32 23.81
CA ARG A 538 12.16 -4.71 23.43
C ARG A 538 13.44 -5.46 23.13
N GLY A 539 13.72 -6.49 23.91
CA GLY A 539 14.79 -7.47 23.66
C GLY A 539 14.36 -8.70 22.88
N VAL A 540 13.06 -8.88 22.65
CA VAL A 540 12.50 -10.11 22.11
C VAL A 540 11.63 -9.81 20.89
N PHE A 541 11.87 -10.49 19.77
CA PHE A 541 10.97 -10.39 18.63
C PHE A 541 9.77 -11.33 18.75
N ALA A 542 10.01 -12.64 18.85
CA ALA A 542 8.96 -13.66 18.99
C ALA A 542 8.96 -14.26 20.40
N ASN A 543 7.77 -14.65 20.88
CA ASN A 543 7.59 -15.27 22.19
C ASN A 543 7.25 -16.75 22.06
N TYR A 544 7.62 -17.52 23.08
CA TYR A 544 7.35 -18.94 23.24
C TYR A 544 6.51 -19.20 24.49
N THR A 545 5.65 -20.21 24.47
CA THR A 545 4.98 -20.73 25.67
C THR A 545 5.08 -22.25 25.73
N LYS A 546 5.28 -22.78 26.95
CA LYS A 546 5.30 -24.23 27.20
C LYS A 546 3.93 -24.86 26.94
N GLU A 547 2.88 -24.22 27.44
CA GLU A 547 1.50 -24.63 27.17
C GLU A 547 1.00 -24.02 25.87
N ARG A 548 0.07 -24.72 25.22
CA ARG A 548 -0.62 -24.20 24.05
C ARG A 548 -1.63 -23.14 24.48
N VAL A 549 -1.44 -21.90 24.05
CA VAL A 549 -2.30 -20.77 24.45
C VAL A 549 -2.74 -19.95 23.24
N ALA A 550 -3.73 -19.06 23.45
CA ALA A 550 -4.18 -18.14 22.42
C ALA A 550 -3.46 -16.79 22.50
N ALA A 551 -3.77 -15.88 21.58
CA ALA A 551 -3.32 -14.50 21.64
C ALA A 551 -4.34 -13.53 21.04
N SER A 552 -4.21 -12.25 21.39
CA SER A 552 -4.97 -11.18 20.75
C SER A 552 -4.50 -10.95 19.30
N LYS A 553 -5.27 -10.19 18.52
CA LYS A 553 -4.94 -9.79 17.14
C LYS A 553 -3.60 -9.06 16.96
N ASN A 554 -2.97 -8.67 18.07
CA ASN A 554 -1.64 -8.06 18.08
C ASN A 554 -0.52 -9.09 17.90
N PHE A 555 -0.86 -10.38 17.77
CA PHE A 555 0.06 -11.46 17.46
C PHE A 555 -0.45 -12.29 16.27
N TYR A 556 0.49 -12.89 15.55
CA TYR A 556 0.32 -14.11 14.79
C TYR A 556 0.75 -15.30 15.65
N ILE A 557 0.11 -16.44 15.44
CA ILE A 557 0.30 -17.67 16.22
C ILE A 557 0.67 -18.76 15.23
N VAL A 558 1.76 -19.48 15.50
CA VAL A 558 2.15 -20.66 14.71
C VAL A 558 1.52 -21.91 15.34
N LYS A 559 0.75 -22.64 14.54
CA LYS A 559 0.02 -23.87 14.88
C LYS A 559 0.90 -25.11 14.64
N ASP A 560 2.07 -25.13 15.27
CA ASP A 560 2.91 -26.33 15.34
C ASP A 560 2.85 -26.89 16.76
N GLU A 561 2.74 -28.20 16.89
CA GLU A 561 2.57 -28.90 18.17
C GLU A 561 3.85 -29.58 18.64
N ASP A 562 4.87 -29.69 17.79
CA ASP A 562 6.13 -30.33 18.15
C ASP A 562 7.07 -29.37 18.89
N GLU A 563 7.52 -29.77 20.09
CA GLU A 563 8.33 -28.92 20.96
C GLU A 563 9.70 -28.61 20.35
N ALA A 564 10.37 -29.59 19.74
CA ALA A 564 11.70 -29.41 19.16
C ALA A 564 11.63 -28.44 17.97
N ARG A 565 10.66 -28.64 17.09
CA ARG A 565 10.36 -27.79 15.93
C ARG A 565 10.02 -26.36 16.33
N THR A 566 9.18 -26.18 17.35
CA THR A 566 8.81 -24.85 17.85
C THR A 566 10.01 -24.11 18.46
N LYS A 567 10.91 -24.80 19.17
CA LYS A 567 12.16 -24.20 19.68
C LYS A 567 13.11 -23.78 18.55
N ILE A 568 13.29 -24.60 17.52
CA ILE A 568 14.10 -24.24 16.35
C ILE A 568 13.51 -23.03 15.63
N LEU A 569 12.19 -23.00 15.44
CA LEU A 569 11.50 -21.86 14.83
C LEU A 569 11.64 -20.58 15.67
N ILE A 570 11.62 -20.69 17.00
CA ILE A 570 11.90 -19.58 17.91
C ILE A 570 13.34 -19.10 17.76
N GLY A 571 14.30 -20.01 17.62
CA GLY A 571 15.69 -19.67 17.30
C GLY A 571 15.81 -18.89 16.00
N TRP A 572 15.16 -19.36 14.93
CA TRP A 572 15.09 -18.67 13.63
C TRP A 572 14.53 -17.27 13.76
N LEU A 573 13.31 -17.13 14.31
CA LEU A 573 12.61 -15.85 14.42
C LEU A 573 13.33 -14.87 15.36
N SER A 574 14.08 -15.40 16.33
CA SER A 574 14.87 -14.59 17.26
C SER A 574 16.25 -14.25 16.71
N SER A 575 16.72 -14.90 15.64
CA SER A 575 18.06 -14.69 15.07
C SER A 575 18.23 -13.32 14.41
N THR A 576 19.44 -12.79 14.44
CA THR A 576 19.77 -11.53 13.75
C THR A 576 19.57 -11.64 12.24
N ILE A 577 19.68 -12.85 11.68
CA ILE A 577 19.36 -13.14 10.27
C ILE A 577 17.90 -12.79 9.99
N PHE A 578 16.96 -13.36 10.76
CA PHE A 578 15.54 -13.07 10.55
C PHE A 578 15.19 -11.61 10.85
N ILE A 579 15.79 -11.02 11.88
CA ILE A 579 15.61 -9.59 12.19
C ILE A 579 16.06 -8.72 11.01
N SER A 580 17.15 -9.06 10.32
CA SER A 580 17.58 -8.35 9.12
C SER A 580 16.57 -8.45 7.98
N VAL A 581 15.91 -9.61 7.82
CA VAL A 581 14.80 -9.80 6.88
C VAL A 581 13.64 -8.89 7.22
N LEU A 582 13.29 -8.75 8.50
CA LEU A 582 12.25 -7.81 8.96
C LEU A 582 12.61 -6.35 8.67
N VAL A 583 13.86 -5.95 8.92
CA VAL A 583 14.33 -4.59 8.65
C VAL A 583 14.33 -4.29 7.15
N LEU A 584 14.65 -5.29 6.31
CA LEU A 584 14.72 -5.13 4.86
C LEU A 584 13.32 -5.16 4.20
N LEU A 585 12.50 -6.17 4.51
CA LEU A 585 11.27 -6.48 3.76
C LEU A 585 9.99 -6.06 4.48
N GLY A 586 10.08 -5.70 5.76
CA GLY A 586 8.92 -5.31 6.56
C GLY A 586 8.15 -4.14 5.94
N ARG A 587 6.82 -4.18 6.02
CA ARG A 587 5.94 -3.12 5.52
C ARG A 587 6.03 -1.92 6.45
N LYS A 588 6.62 -0.81 5.99
CA LYS A 588 6.68 0.46 6.73
C LYS A 588 5.26 0.96 7.07
N ILE A 589 5.00 1.16 8.35
CA ILE A 589 3.77 1.76 8.90
C ILE A 589 4.02 3.24 9.24
N SER A 590 5.18 3.52 9.82
CA SER A 590 5.74 4.86 10.05
C SER A 590 7.26 4.79 9.86
N GLU A 591 7.99 5.83 10.26
CA GLU A 591 9.46 5.87 10.20
C GLU A 591 10.11 4.64 10.85
N THR A 592 9.63 4.23 12.03
CA THR A 592 10.25 3.13 12.79
C THR A 592 9.35 1.90 12.93
N TRP A 593 8.03 2.05 12.78
CA TRP A 593 7.11 0.92 12.93
C TRP A 593 6.97 0.15 11.63
N THR A 594 7.13 -1.17 11.73
CA THR A 594 7.01 -2.12 10.61
C THR A 594 6.09 -3.30 10.96
N ARG A 595 5.77 -4.11 9.95
CA ARG A 595 5.09 -5.39 10.10
C ARG A 595 5.27 -6.32 8.92
N PHE A 596 5.06 -7.60 9.17
CA PHE A 596 4.62 -8.57 8.17
C PHE A 596 3.17 -8.95 8.43
N LEU A 597 2.41 -9.15 7.34
CA LEU A 597 1.12 -9.80 7.39
C LEU A 597 1.28 -11.31 7.22
N GLU A 598 0.23 -12.07 7.53
CA GLU A 598 0.17 -13.52 7.33
C GLU A 598 0.68 -13.96 5.94
N ASN A 599 0.18 -13.32 4.86
CA ASN A 599 0.62 -13.65 3.50
C ASN A 599 2.09 -13.29 3.23
N ASP A 600 2.71 -12.38 3.99
CA ASP A 600 4.14 -12.10 3.82
C ASP A 600 4.95 -13.24 4.42
N TYR A 601 4.61 -13.70 5.64
CA TYR A 601 5.27 -14.85 6.26
C TYR A 601 5.21 -16.09 5.35
N LEU A 602 4.03 -16.36 4.75
CA LEU A 602 3.84 -17.49 3.85
C LEU A 602 4.75 -17.50 2.60
N GLU A 603 5.24 -16.33 2.19
CA GLU A 603 6.08 -16.14 1.01
C GLU A 603 7.58 -15.94 1.38
N LEU A 604 7.91 -15.95 2.67
CA LEU A 604 9.29 -15.87 3.16
C LEU A 604 9.92 -17.26 3.33
N PRO A 605 11.23 -17.40 3.06
CA PRO A 605 12.00 -18.56 3.48
C PRO A 605 11.99 -18.69 5.01
N VAL A 606 11.82 -19.92 5.46
CA VAL A 606 11.88 -20.35 6.86
C VAL A 606 12.79 -21.58 6.96
N ILE A 607 13.34 -21.81 8.15
CA ILE A 607 14.08 -23.03 8.47
C ILE A 607 13.24 -24.27 8.12
N ASN A 608 13.85 -25.18 7.38
CA ASN A 608 13.28 -26.49 7.09
C ASN A 608 13.35 -27.38 8.33
N LEU A 609 12.19 -27.64 8.93
CA LEU A 609 12.05 -28.44 10.14
C LEU A 609 12.02 -29.96 9.90
N ASN A 610 12.02 -30.40 8.64
CA ASN A 610 11.90 -31.81 8.28
C ASN A 610 13.25 -32.53 8.17
N LYS A 611 14.37 -31.86 8.47
CA LYS A 611 15.72 -32.40 8.35
C LYS A 611 16.29 -32.68 9.74
N GLU A 612 16.32 -33.94 10.16
CA GLU A 612 16.98 -34.33 11.41
C GLU A 612 18.51 -34.33 11.21
N ASP A 613 19.21 -33.52 12.00
CA ASP A 613 20.65 -33.29 11.91
C ASP A 613 21.18 -32.92 13.32
N GLU A 614 22.43 -33.29 13.64
CA GLU A 614 23.10 -32.94 14.91
C GLU A 614 23.07 -31.43 15.20
N THR A 615 23.04 -30.60 14.15
CA THR A 615 22.91 -29.14 14.24
C THR A 615 21.58 -28.68 14.86
N MET A 616 20.50 -29.48 14.81
CA MET A 616 19.24 -29.15 15.50
C MET A 616 19.43 -29.10 17.02
N SER A 617 20.16 -30.07 17.58
CA SER A 617 20.42 -30.12 19.02
C SER A 617 21.28 -28.95 19.48
N GLU A 618 22.23 -28.50 18.65
CA GLU A 618 23.01 -27.27 18.92
C GLU A 618 22.08 -26.06 19.02
N VAL A 619 21.21 -25.83 18.03
CA VAL A 619 20.26 -24.70 18.02
C VAL A 619 19.33 -24.75 19.23
N ILE A 620 18.72 -25.91 19.54
CA ILE A 620 17.83 -26.08 20.69
C ILE A 620 18.58 -25.74 21.98
N GLY A 621 19.81 -26.24 22.15
CA GLY A 621 20.64 -25.94 23.31
C GLY A 621 20.95 -24.44 23.46
N LYS A 622 21.18 -23.71 22.35
CA LYS A 622 21.37 -22.25 22.38
C LYS A 622 20.08 -21.51 22.72
N VAL A 623 18.93 -21.95 22.19
CA VAL A 623 17.62 -21.38 22.50
C VAL A 623 17.29 -21.58 23.99
N ASP A 624 17.47 -22.78 24.53
CA ASP A 624 17.18 -23.08 25.94
C ASP A 624 17.96 -22.19 26.92
N ARG A 625 19.21 -21.82 26.59
CA ARG A 625 20.03 -20.89 27.39
C ARG A 625 19.46 -19.48 27.48
N ILE A 626 18.69 -19.05 26.47
CA ILE A 626 18.16 -17.68 26.38
C ILE A 626 16.66 -17.59 26.65
N LEU A 627 15.92 -18.71 26.61
CA LEU A 627 14.46 -18.74 26.75
C LEU A 627 13.95 -17.95 27.96
N THR A 628 14.57 -18.18 29.12
CA THR A 628 14.15 -17.59 30.41
C THR A 628 14.96 -16.36 30.82
N LYS A 629 16.02 -16.03 30.06
CA LYS A 629 16.92 -14.91 30.33
C LYS A 629 16.19 -13.59 30.12
N HIS A 630 16.45 -12.62 31.00
CA HIS A 630 16.04 -11.23 30.76
C HIS A 630 16.98 -10.61 29.72
N LEU A 631 16.42 -10.26 28.56
CA LEU A 631 17.16 -9.72 27.42
C LEU A 631 17.03 -8.19 27.36
N PRO A 632 18.17 -7.46 27.23
CA PRO A 632 18.16 -6.00 27.02
C PRO A 632 17.59 -5.67 25.63
N PRO A 633 17.35 -4.38 25.29
CA PRO A 633 16.96 -3.95 23.95
C PRO A 633 17.73 -4.69 22.85
N LEU A 634 17.04 -5.11 21.79
CA LEU A 634 17.57 -6.10 20.82
C LEU A 634 18.95 -5.72 20.27
N TRP A 635 19.16 -4.43 20.00
CA TRP A 635 20.40 -3.92 19.41
C TRP A 635 21.58 -3.89 20.39
N GLU A 636 21.32 -3.80 21.69
CA GLU A 636 22.35 -3.94 22.74
C GLU A 636 22.81 -5.39 22.91
N GLN A 637 22.12 -6.36 22.29
CA GLN A 637 22.52 -7.75 22.33
C GLN A 637 23.58 -8.08 21.27
N LEU A 638 23.76 -7.25 20.24
CA LEU A 638 24.67 -7.55 19.15
C LEU A 638 26.11 -7.64 19.67
N GLY A 639 26.77 -8.78 19.42
CA GLY A 639 28.11 -9.07 19.93
C GLY A 639 28.15 -9.72 21.31
N GLU A 640 27.04 -9.75 22.05
CA GLU A 640 26.96 -10.51 23.30
C GLU A 640 27.09 -12.01 23.03
N GLU A 641 27.78 -12.73 23.93
CA GLU A 641 28.09 -14.16 23.76
C GLU A 641 26.85 -14.98 23.42
N TYR A 642 25.77 -14.85 24.19
CA TYR A 642 24.54 -15.62 23.98
C TYR A 642 23.84 -15.31 22.65
N ARG A 643 24.00 -14.10 22.13
CA ARG A 643 23.42 -13.65 20.86
C ARG A 643 24.24 -14.19 19.70
N TYR A 644 25.56 -14.02 19.77
CA TYR A 644 26.50 -14.57 18.80
C TYR A 644 26.41 -16.08 18.69
N GLU A 645 26.34 -16.79 19.82
CA GLU A 645 26.21 -18.25 19.83
C GLU A 645 24.91 -18.73 19.15
N LEU A 646 23.77 -18.05 19.38
CA LEU A 646 22.51 -18.39 18.71
C LEU A 646 22.62 -18.16 17.20
N ASP A 647 23.09 -16.98 16.80
CA ASP A 647 23.14 -16.60 15.38
C ASP A 647 24.13 -17.48 14.61
N LEU A 648 25.23 -17.88 15.23
CA LEU A 648 26.20 -18.82 14.67
C LEU A 648 25.62 -20.23 14.53
N ALA A 649 24.89 -20.72 15.54
CA ALA A 649 24.22 -22.02 15.47
C ALA A 649 23.18 -22.04 14.33
N ILE A 650 22.41 -20.97 14.17
CA ILE A 650 21.45 -20.83 13.06
C ILE A 650 22.17 -20.78 11.70
N ALA A 651 23.26 -20.01 11.59
CA ALA A 651 24.05 -19.92 10.36
C ALA A 651 24.66 -21.27 9.94
N ARG A 652 25.15 -22.06 10.90
CA ARG A 652 25.63 -23.43 10.68
C ARG A 652 24.49 -24.36 10.29
N PHE A 653 23.36 -24.30 10.99
CA PHE A 653 22.19 -25.12 10.69
C PHE A 653 21.69 -24.90 9.26
N ILE A 654 21.63 -23.66 8.79
CA ILE A 654 21.22 -23.38 7.40
C ILE A 654 22.34 -23.65 6.37
N GLY A 655 23.51 -24.08 6.82
CA GLY A 655 24.62 -24.50 5.96
C GLY A 655 25.31 -23.35 5.25
N LEU A 656 25.46 -22.20 5.90
CA LEU A 656 26.18 -21.07 5.29
C LEU A 656 27.69 -21.36 5.19
N GLU A 657 28.29 -20.90 4.09
CA GLU A 657 29.74 -20.87 3.94
C GLU A 657 30.34 -19.77 4.84
N ASN A 658 31.35 -20.13 5.65
CA ASN A 658 32.01 -19.23 6.62
C ASN A 658 31.00 -18.51 7.56
N PRO A 659 30.23 -19.27 8.36
CA PRO A 659 29.10 -18.72 9.11
C PRO A 659 29.52 -17.64 10.12
N GLU A 660 30.71 -17.74 10.71
CA GLU A 660 31.29 -16.72 11.60
C GLU A 660 31.40 -15.35 10.89
N ARG A 661 31.98 -15.35 9.68
CA ARG A 661 32.15 -14.14 8.88
C ARG A 661 30.81 -13.53 8.46
N VAL A 662 29.83 -14.36 8.13
CA VAL A 662 28.48 -13.89 7.77
C VAL A 662 27.82 -13.20 8.96
N VAL A 663 27.86 -13.80 10.14
CA VAL A 663 27.27 -13.23 11.37
C VAL A 663 27.97 -11.91 11.74
N GLU A 664 29.30 -11.86 11.70
CA GLU A 664 30.08 -10.66 11.99
C GLU A 664 29.77 -9.51 11.00
N ASN A 665 29.71 -9.82 9.70
CA ASN A 665 29.32 -8.85 8.68
C ASN A 665 27.90 -8.31 8.93
N LEU A 666 26.97 -9.18 9.31
CA LEU A 666 25.59 -8.80 9.59
C LEU A 666 25.53 -7.82 10.77
N TYR A 667 26.27 -8.09 11.85
CA TYR A 667 26.32 -7.20 13.02
C TYR A 667 26.88 -5.83 12.65
N GLN A 668 27.98 -5.79 11.89
CA GLN A 668 28.57 -4.53 11.45
C GLN A 668 27.59 -3.70 10.60
N LEU A 669 26.90 -4.34 9.65
CA LEU A 669 25.95 -3.66 8.77
C LEU A 669 24.75 -3.11 9.54
N LEU A 670 24.19 -3.88 10.47
CA LEU A 670 23.03 -3.45 11.27
C LEU A 670 23.40 -2.34 12.25
N SER A 671 24.53 -2.45 12.95
CA SER A 671 25.00 -1.40 13.87
C SER A 671 25.19 -0.06 13.17
N ASN A 672 25.78 -0.07 11.96
CA ASN A 672 25.93 1.15 11.15
C ASN A 672 24.59 1.74 10.72
N ARG A 673 23.62 0.90 10.36
CA ARG A 673 22.28 1.36 9.96
C ARG A 673 21.53 1.97 11.12
N LEU A 674 21.64 1.40 12.32
CA LEU A 674 20.97 1.91 13.51
C LEU A 674 21.52 3.26 13.95
N TYR A 675 22.83 3.48 13.80
CA TYR A 675 23.44 4.80 14.02
C TYR A 675 22.86 5.88 13.09
N LYS A 676 22.42 5.53 11.88
CA LYS A 676 21.77 6.47 10.94
C LYS A 676 20.29 6.74 11.25
N ILE A 677 19.62 5.84 11.97
CA ILE A 677 18.18 5.93 12.29
C ILE A 677 17.96 6.60 13.67
N GLN A 678 18.95 6.52 14.57
CA GLN A 678 19.01 7.25 15.84
C GLN A 678 19.37 8.73 15.62
#